data_AF-A0A917T3E7-F1
#
_entry.id   AF-A0A917T3E7-F1
#
_cell.length_a   1.000
_cell.length_b   1.000
_cell.length_c   1.000
_cell.angle_alpha   90.00
_cell.angle_beta   90.00
_cell.angle_gamma   90.00
#
_symmetry.space_group_name_H-M   'P 1'
#
loop_
_entity.id
_entity.type
_entity.pdbx_description
1 polymer ?
#
loop_
_entity_poly.entity_id
_entity_poly.type
_entity_poly.pdbx_seq_one_letter_code
_entity_poly.pdbx_strand_id
1 'polypeptide(L)'
;MTAAPGALSIDQVFPAGARSIVAGFESTHLPAHGVDVAELTGHTTRWRDDVDAVLAAGVRHFRYPLRWPRIEAETGRFDWAEPDRILGHLRDQGAVVVADLVHHTSYPRWITGGFADPRFGAAFVRYGRAVADRYPWLLAYTVFNEPFATLFLAGHEALWPPYHRGDDGFAGLLTSVLPAVGELSRWYAQALPDAVHVWVDTAEHHRGVRDGHAHAAMANDRRHVVLDLVLGHDLRGDRPYLQTLRRSGGASLLDLEPAPVDVLGLDYYCHSEWFYDERGGHAPPPHPIGFAAVAQYYAERYRRPVLLTETNIRGFPSDRASWLKYVLQEYEDAVARGVDLRGLCWFPQVDSCDWDSLLARPGRRVDPVGVWSIDSAGGRRATSMTRAWALAAAGRPSADLPAYRLQEPCASQLSGYGPAMSGWSFQDPPVDELHPPIPVSNRATPGAELSPREVPAMTPTPATSRLSTAAAEPNALPAARIGSRTSDLVVLSHLRWDWVWQRPQHLVSRMARTRAAAGARTWFVEEPVAGPVGEPTLRHEERDGIVRVRLEVPPGGCPTEHLTFGADGTACYGELLSALVTGTDGAAGAEQPDPDVWLYTPMALETARALAPGRLVFDVMDDLAAFQSAPAGLKLAHRRALTEADLVFTGGRSLDRGVRAQRTRDVHLFPSGVDTGHYAASRALRAPHPRPVAGYVGVVDERLDLDLLAGLARELPDWEIRVVGPVAKIDPADLPAAPNLCYAGPASYSELPAVMAGFDVALMPFALNEATRSISPTKSLEYLAAGLPVVSTPIADVVADLGDVVDVATDAVAFAAACRSAVAGTAAARRRRATAVLAQRGWDRIAETMHQLLEECRTDTRAATDRRGVSA
;
A
#
# COMPACT_ATOMS: atom_id res chain seq x y z
N MET A 1 -54.96 35.12 0.04
CA MET A 1 -53.69 35.02 -0.70
C MET A 1 -52.57 35.21 0.29
N THR A 2 -52.15 34.12 0.94
CA THR A 2 -50.97 34.07 1.81
C THR A 2 -49.74 33.90 0.92
N ALA A 3 -48.76 34.78 1.08
CA ALA A 3 -47.50 34.72 0.36
C ALA A 3 -46.84 33.34 0.53
N ALA A 4 -46.32 32.79 -0.57
CA ALA A 4 -45.48 31.60 -0.53
C ALA A 4 -44.27 31.89 0.40
N PRO A 5 -43.90 30.99 1.32
CA PRO A 5 -42.67 31.14 2.07
C PRO A 5 -41.51 31.11 1.07
N GLY A 6 -40.71 32.18 1.05
CA GLY A 6 -39.55 32.30 0.17
C GLY A 6 -38.48 31.29 0.54
N ALA A 7 -37.69 30.89 -0.46
CA ALA A 7 -36.64 29.89 -0.28
C ALA A 7 -35.65 30.30 0.82
N LEU A 8 -35.17 29.34 1.63
CA LEU A 8 -34.17 29.65 2.65
C LEU A 8 -32.87 30.13 1.97
N SER A 9 -32.31 31.27 2.41
CA SER A 9 -31.05 31.77 1.86
C SER A 9 -29.85 31.03 2.48
N ILE A 10 -28.71 31.00 1.77
CA ILE A 10 -27.43 30.50 2.32
C ILE A 10 -27.15 31.13 3.70
N ASP A 11 -27.53 32.39 3.92
CA ASP A 11 -27.34 33.10 5.19
C ASP A 11 -28.14 32.51 6.36
N GLN A 12 -29.20 31.75 6.10
CA GLN A 12 -29.97 31.08 7.15
C GLN A 12 -29.34 29.76 7.59
N VAL A 13 -28.55 29.13 6.72
CA VAL A 13 -27.82 27.88 7.02
C VAL A 13 -26.41 28.19 7.51
N PHE A 14 -25.70 29.08 6.79
CA PHE A 14 -24.36 29.56 7.10
C PHE A 14 -24.32 31.10 7.04
N PRO A 15 -24.52 31.79 8.18
CA PRO A 15 -24.69 33.23 8.20
C PRO A 15 -23.49 34.01 7.67
N ALA A 16 -23.74 34.97 6.78
CA ALA A 16 -22.71 35.89 6.29
C ALA A 16 -22.10 36.70 7.43
N GLY A 17 -20.77 36.85 7.44
CA GLY A 17 -20.05 37.63 8.45
C GLY A 17 -19.99 36.98 9.84
N ALA A 18 -20.61 35.81 10.06
CA ALA A 18 -20.44 35.01 11.26
C ALA A 18 -19.68 33.72 10.94
N ARG A 19 -18.72 33.36 11.79
CA ARG A 19 -17.96 32.12 11.64
C ARG A 19 -18.76 30.94 12.17
N SER A 20 -19.30 30.12 11.27
CA SER A 20 -19.89 28.83 11.64
C SER A 20 -18.77 27.84 11.97
N ILE A 21 -18.70 27.40 13.23
CA ILE A 21 -17.78 26.32 13.63
C ILE A 21 -18.48 24.99 13.34
N VAL A 22 -17.85 24.14 12.53
CA VAL A 22 -18.43 22.89 12.04
C VAL A 22 -17.67 21.70 12.63
N ALA A 23 -18.41 20.74 13.16
CA ALA A 23 -17.86 19.49 13.66
C ALA A 23 -17.94 18.39 12.59
N GLY A 24 -16.79 17.92 12.10
CA GLY A 24 -16.71 16.82 11.14
C GLY A 24 -16.63 15.44 11.79
N PHE A 25 -17.33 14.46 11.23
CA PHE A 25 -17.21 13.05 11.61
C PHE A 25 -16.72 12.21 10.43
N GLU A 26 -15.78 11.32 10.69
CA GLU A 26 -15.20 10.46 9.67
C GLU A 26 -15.98 9.15 9.52
N SER A 27 -16.23 8.75 8.27
CA SER A 27 -16.70 7.42 7.93
C SER A 27 -16.36 7.10 6.48
N THR A 28 -15.20 6.49 6.28
CA THR A 28 -14.81 5.93 4.99
C THR A 28 -14.88 4.41 5.04
N HIS A 29 -15.68 3.81 4.15
CA HIS A 29 -15.72 2.37 3.98
C HIS A 29 -14.54 1.90 3.12
N LEU A 30 -13.90 0.81 3.54
CA LEU A 30 -12.83 0.11 2.84
C LEU A 30 -13.40 -1.12 2.15
N PRO A 31 -13.80 -1.05 0.86
CA PRO A 31 -14.63 -2.10 0.25
C PRO A 31 -13.93 -3.46 0.21
N ALA A 32 -12.61 -3.47 -0.03
CA ALA A 32 -11.79 -4.69 -0.08
C ALA A 32 -11.73 -5.44 1.26
N HIS A 33 -11.95 -4.74 2.37
CA HIS A 33 -11.82 -5.30 3.72
C HIS A 33 -13.16 -5.33 4.47
N GLY A 34 -14.15 -4.62 3.96
CA GLY A 34 -15.49 -4.61 4.51
C GLY A 34 -15.62 -3.89 5.86
N VAL A 35 -14.65 -3.05 6.21
CA VAL A 35 -14.60 -2.25 7.46
C VAL A 35 -14.84 -0.78 7.15
N ASP A 36 -15.21 -0.01 8.16
CA ASP A 36 -15.50 1.42 8.06
C ASP A 36 -14.77 2.17 9.17
N VAL A 37 -14.20 3.34 8.87
CA VAL A 37 -13.43 4.12 9.86
C VAL A 37 -14.29 4.47 11.09
N ALA A 38 -15.58 4.77 10.93
CA ALA A 38 -16.47 5.04 12.06
C ALA A 38 -16.63 3.83 13.00
N GLU A 39 -16.53 2.60 12.46
CA GLU A 39 -16.52 1.37 13.25
C GLU A 39 -15.18 1.19 13.96
N LEU A 40 -14.07 1.46 13.25
CA LEU A 40 -12.71 1.28 13.79
C LEU A 40 -12.43 2.22 14.97
N THR A 41 -12.90 3.46 14.91
CA THR A 41 -12.80 4.45 15.99
C THR A 41 -13.79 4.20 17.14
N GLY A 42 -14.72 3.24 16.97
CA GLY A 42 -15.79 2.94 17.91
C GLY A 42 -16.92 3.98 17.94
N HIS A 43 -16.89 4.97 17.04
CA HIS A 43 -17.89 6.02 16.97
C HIS A 43 -19.31 5.46 16.79
N THR A 44 -19.51 4.43 15.96
CA THR A 44 -20.84 3.81 15.75
C THR A 44 -21.49 3.29 17.04
N THR A 45 -20.69 2.89 18.03
CA THR A 45 -21.19 2.42 19.33
C THR A 45 -21.38 3.53 20.36
N ARG A 46 -20.61 4.61 20.24
CA ARG A 46 -20.55 5.72 21.20
C ARG A 46 -21.01 7.05 20.58
N TRP A 47 -21.78 6.98 19.49
CA TRP A 47 -22.14 8.13 18.66
C TRP A 47 -22.81 9.23 19.50
N ARG A 48 -23.63 8.83 20.48
CA ARG A 48 -24.37 9.77 21.32
C ARG A 48 -23.44 10.57 22.21
N ASP A 49 -22.51 9.91 22.88
CA ASP A 49 -21.52 10.56 23.72
C ASP A 49 -20.65 11.53 22.91
N ASP A 50 -20.25 11.12 21.69
CA ASP A 50 -19.44 11.96 20.80
C ASP A 50 -20.21 13.20 20.31
N VAL A 51 -21.46 13.03 19.87
CA VAL A 51 -22.32 14.12 19.41
C VAL A 51 -22.68 15.06 20.57
N ASP A 52 -23.05 14.51 21.73
CA ASP A 52 -23.42 15.30 22.90
C ASP A 52 -22.23 16.10 23.44
N ALA A 53 -21.01 15.57 23.36
CA ALA A 53 -19.80 16.31 23.70
C ALA A 53 -19.60 17.55 22.79
N VAL A 54 -19.86 17.42 21.49
CA VAL A 54 -19.80 18.53 20.53
C VAL A 54 -20.89 19.57 20.82
N LEU A 55 -22.13 19.12 21.07
CA LEU A 55 -23.24 20.00 21.42
C LEU A 55 -22.99 20.75 22.73
N ALA A 56 -22.41 20.09 23.72
CA ALA A 56 -22.05 20.67 25.02
C ALA A 56 -20.95 21.75 24.88
N ALA A 57 -20.08 21.63 23.87
CA ALA A 57 -19.10 22.67 23.53
C ALA A 57 -19.71 23.89 22.81
N GLY A 58 -21.02 23.89 22.56
CA GLY A 58 -21.74 24.99 21.91
C GLY A 58 -21.76 24.93 20.38
N VAL A 59 -21.14 23.92 19.77
CA VAL A 59 -21.15 23.72 18.33
C VAL A 59 -22.55 23.27 17.88
N ARG A 60 -23.05 23.84 16.78
CA ARG A 60 -24.37 23.55 16.22
C ARG A 60 -24.35 23.12 14.76
N HIS A 61 -23.23 23.28 14.07
CA HIS A 61 -23.07 22.79 12.70
C HIS A 61 -22.27 21.50 12.70
N PHE A 62 -22.78 20.50 11.98
CA PHE A 62 -22.18 19.18 11.87
C PHE A 62 -22.01 18.84 10.41
N ARG A 63 -20.88 18.24 10.08
CA ARG A 63 -20.68 17.53 8.81
C ARG A 63 -20.62 16.05 9.13
N TYR A 64 -21.65 15.32 8.69
CA TYR A 64 -21.92 13.97 9.19
C TYR A 64 -22.15 12.99 8.05
N PRO A 65 -21.41 11.87 8.01
CA PRO A 65 -21.48 10.92 6.91
C PRO A 65 -22.66 9.96 7.02
N LEU A 66 -23.32 9.74 5.89
CA LEU A 66 -24.30 8.68 5.72
C LEU A 66 -23.63 7.44 5.15
N ARG A 67 -23.72 6.35 5.91
CA ARG A 67 -22.98 5.11 5.65
C ARG A 67 -23.71 4.26 4.61
N TRP A 68 -23.71 4.71 3.34
CA TRP A 68 -24.39 4.02 2.24
C TRP A 68 -24.17 2.50 2.21
N PRO A 69 -22.95 1.95 2.44
CA PRO A 69 -22.73 0.50 2.43
C PRO A 69 -23.46 -0.26 3.55
N ARG A 70 -23.86 0.44 4.63
CA ARG A 70 -24.68 -0.10 5.72
C ARG A 70 -26.16 0.17 5.50
N ILE A 71 -26.51 1.36 4.99
CA ILE A 71 -27.89 1.73 4.69
C ILE A 71 -28.46 0.84 3.58
N GLU A 72 -27.73 0.60 2.50
CA GLU A 72 -28.18 -0.22 1.37
C GLU A 72 -27.29 -1.47 1.21
N ALA A 73 -27.25 -2.31 2.25
CA ALA A 73 -26.47 -3.55 2.23
C ALA A 73 -26.95 -4.54 1.14
N GLU A 74 -28.24 -4.51 0.81
CA GLU A 74 -28.86 -5.23 -0.30
C GLU A 74 -29.49 -4.23 -1.27
N THR A 75 -29.32 -4.44 -2.59
CA THR A 75 -29.81 -3.53 -3.62
C THR A 75 -31.30 -3.22 -3.45
N GLY A 76 -31.63 -1.92 -3.34
CA GLY A 76 -32.99 -1.40 -3.21
C GLY A 76 -33.63 -1.57 -1.82
N ARG A 77 -32.92 -2.15 -0.85
CA ARG A 77 -33.40 -2.30 0.53
C ARG A 77 -32.61 -1.37 1.44
N PHE A 78 -33.31 -0.38 2.00
CA PHE A 78 -32.71 0.64 2.86
C PHE A 78 -33.01 0.36 4.33
N ASP A 79 -31.96 0.25 5.14
CA ASP A 79 -32.02 0.27 6.61
C ASP A 79 -31.62 1.65 7.13
N TRP A 80 -32.61 2.39 7.62
CA TRP A 80 -32.45 3.74 8.15
C TRP A 80 -32.18 3.78 9.65
N ALA A 81 -32.09 2.64 10.34
CA ALA A 81 -32.11 2.62 11.80
C ALA A 81 -30.96 3.42 12.43
N GLU A 82 -29.74 3.31 11.91
CA GLU A 82 -28.59 4.10 12.37
C GLU A 82 -28.77 5.61 12.10
N PRO A 83 -28.92 6.07 10.84
CA PRO A 83 -29.04 7.51 10.56
C PRO A 83 -30.30 8.14 11.17
N ASP A 84 -31.42 7.43 11.28
CA ASP A 84 -32.64 7.94 11.94
C ASP A 84 -32.39 8.34 13.39
N ARG A 85 -31.63 7.52 14.14
CA ARG A 85 -31.32 7.79 15.55
C ARG A 85 -30.39 9.00 15.70
N ILE A 86 -29.38 9.09 14.84
CA ILE A 86 -28.33 10.11 14.95
C ILE A 86 -28.81 11.46 14.41
N LEU A 87 -29.31 11.48 13.17
CA LEU A 87 -29.84 12.68 12.54
C LEU A 87 -31.09 13.20 13.27
N GLY A 88 -31.95 12.28 13.76
CA GLY A 88 -33.09 12.65 14.59
C GLY A 88 -32.65 13.36 15.88
N HIS A 89 -31.66 12.81 16.58
CA HIS A 89 -31.10 13.43 17.80
C HIS A 89 -30.48 14.80 17.50
N LEU A 90 -29.67 14.92 16.45
CA LEU A 90 -29.09 16.21 16.03
C LEU A 90 -30.16 17.26 15.72
N ARG A 91 -31.20 16.88 14.97
CA ARG A 91 -32.33 17.74 14.65
C ARG A 91 -33.09 18.18 15.91
N ASP A 92 -33.37 17.26 16.82
CA ASP A 92 -34.09 17.54 18.05
C ASP A 92 -33.30 18.50 18.98
N GLN A 93 -31.97 18.53 18.84
CA GLN A 93 -31.08 19.48 19.51
C GLN A 93 -30.87 20.79 18.75
N GLY A 94 -31.56 20.98 17.61
CA GLY A 94 -31.47 22.18 16.78
C GLY A 94 -30.15 22.33 16.04
N ALA A 95 -29.45 21.21 15.76
CA ALA A 95 -28.22 21.23 14.97
C ALA A 95 -28.51 21.36 13.47
N VAL A 96 -27.63 22.05 12.76
CA VAL A 96 -27.59 22.11 11.30
C VAL A 96 -26.64 21.02 10.82
N VAL A 97 -27.13 20.09 10.01
CA VAL A 97 -26.34 18.97 9.48
C VAL A 97 -26.10 19.16 8.00
N VAL A 98 -24.82 19.14 7.61
CA VAL A 98 -24.37 18.86 6.25
C VAL A 98 -24.23 17.35 6.14
N ALA A 99 -25.18 16.70 5.45
CA ALA A 99 -25.15 15.26 5.27
C ALA A 99 -24.20 14.89 4.10
N ASP A 100 -23.13 14.15 4.39
CA ASP A 100 -22.27 13.60 3.33
C ASP A 100 -22.87 12.28 2.85
N LEU A 101 -23.42 12.27 1.63
CA LEU A 101 -24.09 11.08 1.08
C LEU A 101 -23.12 9.95 0.79
N VAL A 102 -21.97 10.28 0.19
CA VAL A 102 -20.89 9.35 -0.13
C VAL A 102 -19.56 9.96 0.25
N HIS A 103 -18.89 9.34 1.22
CA HIS A 103 -17.56 9.73 1.68
C HIS A 103 -16.50 8.81 1.05
N HIS A 104 -15.68 9.33 0.14
CA HIS A 104 -14.69 8.56 -0.63
C HIS A 104 -15.25 7.23 -1.21
N THR A 105 -14.60 6.10 -0.91
CA THR A 105 -14.91 4.75 -1.41
C THR A 105 -16.14 4.11 -0.75
N SER A 106 -17.03 4.90 -0.13
CA SER A 106 -18.20 4.41 0.61
C SER A 106 -19.38 4.01 -0.28
N TYR A 107 -19.15 3.15 -1.25
CA TYR A 107 -20.20 2.48 -2.04
C TYR A 107 -20.51 1.06 -1.51
N PRO A 108 -21.73 0.55 -1.69
CA PRO A 108 -22.12 -0.77 -1.19
C PRO A 108 -21.32 -1.92 -1.81
N ARG A 109 -21.13 -3.01 -1.06
CA ARG A 109 -20.34 -4.18 -1.49
C ARG A 109 -20.84 -4.86 -2.77
N TRP A 110 -22.11 -4.69 -3.11
CA TRP A 110 -22.69 -5.23 -4.36
C TRP A 110 -22.34 -4.40 -5.61
N ILE A 111 -21.75 -3.21 -5.43
CA ILE A 111 -21.04 -2.45 -6.48
C ILE A 111 -19.61 -3.03 -6.58
N THR A 112 -19.47 -4.09 -7.36
CA THR A 112 -18.25 -4.90 -7.43
C THR A 112 -17.16 -4.27 -8.30
N GLY A 113 -17.53 -3.43 -9.27
CA GLY A 113 -16.59 -2.67 -10.12
C GLY A 113 -16.18 -1.32 -9.53
N GLY A 114 -16.56 -1.01 -8.29
CA GLY A 114 -16.36 0.31 -7.68
C GLY A 114 -16.95 1.43 -8.52
N PHE A 115 -16.21 2.53 -8.66
CA PHE A 115 -16.63 3.67 -9.50
C PHE A 115 -16.66 3.39 -11.00
N ALA A 116 -16.09 2.26 -11.46
CA ALA A 116 -16.20 1.83 -12.85
C ALA A 116 -17.39 0.88 -13.08
N ASP A 117 -18.12 0.50 -12.02
CA ASP A 117 -19.26 -0.38 -12.14
C ASP A 117 -20.38 0.31 -12.92
N PRO A 118 -20.92 -0.29 -14.00
CA PRO A 118 -21.99 0.33 -14.79
C PRO A 118 -23.28 0.57 -13.99
N ARG A 119 -23.42 -0.08 -12.82
CA ARG A 119 -24.56 0.13 -11.93
C ARG A 119 -24.38 1.32 -10.99
N PHE A 120 -23.15 1.83 -10.82
CA PHE A 120 -22.83 2.86 -9.81
C PHE A 120 -23.71 4.11 -9.97
N GLY A 121 -23.76 4.70 -11.17
CA GLY A 121 -24.50 5.95 -11.38
C GLY A 121 -25.98 5.85 -11.02
N ALA A 122 -26.67 4.84 -11.53
CA ALA A 122 -28.09 4.61 -11.23
C ALA A 122 -28.34 4.26 -9.75
N ALA A 123 -27.41 3.54 -9.13
CA ALA A 123 -27.44 3.24 -7.70
C ALA A 123 -27.28 4.50 -6.84
N PHE A 124 -26.28 5.32 -7.16
CA PHE A 124 -25.97 6.57 -6.48
C PHE A 124 -27.16 7.53 -6.52
N VAL A 125 -27.76 7.72 -7.69
CA VAL A 125 -28.95 8.58 -7.84
C VAL A 125 -30.15 8.01 -7.06
N ARG A 126 -30.40 6.70 -7.12
CA ARG A 126 -31.50 6.06 -6.36
C ARG A 126 -31.32 6.26 -4.86
N TYR A 127 -30.13 5.98 -4.34
CA TYR A 127 -29.81 6.15 -2.93
C TYR A 127 -29.94 7.61 -2.51
N GLY A 128 -29.37 8.54 -3.27
CA GLY A 128 -29.47 9.97 -3.00
C GLY A 128 -30.92 10.45 -2.96
N ARG A 129 -31.78 10.03 -3.89
CA ARG A 129 -33.21 10.34 -3.84
C ARG A 129 -33.88 9.77 -2.59
N ALA A 130 -33.56 8.53 -2.23
CA ALA A 130 -34.10 7.90 -1.02
C ALA A 130 -33.68 8.63 0.27
N VAL A 131 -32.47 9.21 0.32
CA VAL A 131 -32.03 10.07 1.43
C VAL A 131 -32.88 11.33 1.51
N ALA A 132 -33.12 12.03 0.40
CA ALA A 132 -33.95 13.24 0.37
C ALA A 132 -35.41 12.95 0.78
N ASP A 133 -35.99 11.85 0.29
CA ASP A 133 -37.33 11.41 0.65
C ASP A 133 -37.43 11.11 2.16
N ARG A 134 -36.37 10.53 2.75
CA ARG A 134 -36.33 10.18 4.17
C ARG A 134 -36.11 11.40 5.07
N TYR A 135 -35.28 12.35 4.63
CA TYR A 135 -34.88 13.52 5.41
C TYR A 135 -35.14 14.84 4.67
N PRO A 136 -36.41 15.16 4.33
CA PRO A 136 -36.76 16.35 3.55
C PRO A 136 -36.53 17.67 4.32
N TRP A 137 -36.16 17.57 5.59
CA TRP A 137 -35.89 18.69 6.50
C TRP A 137 -34.40 19.05 6.57
N LEU A 138 -33.50 18.31 5.90
CA LEU A 138 -32.08 18.64 5.84
C LEU A 138 -31.89 20.01 5.18
N LEU A 139 -31.07 20.86 5.80
CA LEU A 139 -30.78 22.21 5.32
C LEU A 139 -29.50 22.29 4.50
N ALA A 140 -28.65 21.26 4.53
CA ALA A 140 -27.43 21.20 3.76
C ALA A 140 -27.02 19.75 3.45
N TYR A 141 -26.31 19.57 2.34
CA TYR A 141 -25.81 18.26 1.92
C TYR A 141 -24.55 18.39 1.06
N THR A 142 -23.80 17.30 1.02
CA THR A 142 -22.71 17.06 0.08
C THR A 142 -23.01 15.74 -0.61
N VAL A 143 -23.20 15.78 -1.94
CA VAL A 143 -23.57 14.56 -2.69
C VAL A 143 -22.41 13.56 -2.77
N PHE A 144 -21.18 14.05 -2.82
CA PHE A 144 -19.95 13.25 -2.87
C PHE A 144 -18.80 14.07 -2.26
N ASN A 145 -18.16 13.56 -1.22
CA ASN A 145 -16.91 14.11 -0.67
C ASN A 145 -15.69 13.91 -1.59
N GLU A 146 -14.93 14.98 -1.84
CA GLU A 146 -13.69 15.01 -2.61
C GLU A 146 -13.73 14.16 -3.90
N PRO A 147 -14.63 14.46 -4.86
CA PRO A 147 -14.70 13.69 -6.09
C PRO A 147 -13.42 13.82 -6.93
N PHE A 148 -12.70 14.95 -6.91
CA PHE A 148 -11.39 15.01 -7.55
C PHE A 148 -10.39 14.06 -6.86
N ALA A 149 -10.12 14.25 -5.58
CA ALA A 149 -9.09 13.44 -4.90
C ALA A 149 -9.46 11.94 -4.92
N THR A 150 -10.72 11.59 -4.66
CA THR A 150 -11.19 10.20 -4.67
C THR A 150 -11.00 9.53 -6.03
N LEU A 151 -11.45 10.18 -7.11
CA LEU A 151 -11.36 9.62 -8.45
C LEU A 151 -9.93 9.69 -9.00
N PHE A 152 -9.11 10.65 -8.56
CA PHE A 152 -7.69 10.70 -8.89
C PHE A 152 -6.93 9.57 -8.20
N LEU A 153 -7.15 9.34 -6.90
CA LEU A 153 -6.54 8.23 -6.17
C LEU A 153 -7.01 6.86 -6.69
N ALA A 154 -8.26 6.73 -7.12
CA ALA A 154 -8.81 5.49 -7.66
C ALA A 154 -8.53 5.26 -9.16
N GLY A 155 -8.39 6.35 -9.91
CA GLY A 155 -8.40 6.39 -11.38
C GLY A 155 -7.05 6.72 -12.02
N HIS A 156 -6.24 7.54 -11.35
CA HIS A 156 -4.93 7.97 -11.82
C HIS A 156 -3.80 7.25 -11.06
N GLU A 157 -3.83 7.29 -9.73
CA GLU A 157 -2.75 6.77 -8.86
C GLU A 157 -2.87 5.28 -8.53
N ALA A 158 -4.00 4.64 -8.85
CA ALA A 158 -4.29 3.25 -8.51
C ALA A 158 -4.09 2.91 -7.02
N LEU A 159 -4.36 3.87 -6.13
CA LEU A 159 -4.27 3.72 -4.67
C LEU A 159 -5.55 3.14 -4.06
N TRP A 160 -6.70 3.50 -4.62
CA TRP A 160 -8.02 3.02 -4.19
C TRP A 160 -8.72 2.18 -5.26
N PRO A 161 -9.63 1.26 -4.89
CA PRO A 161 -10.39 0.48 -5.85
C PRO A 161 -11.26 1.41 -6.72
N PRO A 162 -11.40 1.15 -8.05
CA PRO A 162 -11.01 -0.08 -8.76
C PRO A 162 -9.56 -0.15 -9.24
N TYR A 163 -8.66 0.73 -8.76
CA TYR A 163 -7.23 0.73 -9.07
C TYR A 163 -6.92 0.95 -10.55
N HIS A 164 -7.72 1.79 -11.20
CA HIS A 164 -7.42 2.31 -12.54
C HIS A 164 -6.19 3.23 -12.47
N ARG A 165 -5.49 3.41 -13.61
CA ARG A 165 -4.23 4.16 -13.67
C ARG A 165 -4.20 5.16 -14.82
N GLY A 166 -3.50 6.27 -14.59
CA GLY A 166 -3.16 7.27 -15.58
C GLY A 166 -4.38 8.07 -16.04
N ASP A 167 -4.17 8.91 -17.04
CA ASP A 167 -5.23 9.80 -17.53
C ASP A 167 -6.41 9.03 -18.15
N ASP A 168 -6.18 7.88 -18.77
CA ASP A 168 -7.22 6.99 -19.31
C ASP A 168 -8.10 6.41 -18.21
N GLY A 169 -7.46 5.93 -17.13
CA GLY A 169 -8.17 5.41 -15.96
C GLY A 169 -9.00 6.48 -15.27
N PHE A 170 -8.42 7.68 -15.10
CA PHE A 170 -9.10 8.82 -14.50
C PHE A 170 -10.27 9.30 -15.35
N ALA A 171 -10.06 9.48 -16.66
CA ALA A 171 -11.12 9.85 -17.60
C ALA A 171 -12.27 8.84 -17.60
N GLY A 172 -11.97 7.53 -17.54
CA GLY A 172 -12.97 6.48 -17.43
C GLY A 172 -13.82 6.59 -16.17
N LEU A 173 -13.20 6.85 -15.01
CA LEU A 173 -13.93 7.04 -13.76
C LEU A 173 -14.76 8.33 -13.76
N LEU A 174 -14.20 9.44 -14.25
CA LEU A 174 -14.95 10.70 -14.38
C LEU A 174 -16.20 10.51 -15.25
N THR A 175 -16.06 9.79 -16.37
CA THR A 175 -17.17 9.51 -17.31
C THR A 175 -18.26 8.66 -16.66
N SER A 176 -17.91 7.77 -15.73
CA SER A 176 -18.90 6.97 -15.00
C SER A 176 -19.60 7.76 -13.87
N VAL A 177 -18.85 8.61 -13.17
CA VAL A 177 -19.31 9.23 -11.91
C VAL A 177 -19.93 10.60 -12.09
N LEU A 178 -19.30 11.51 -12.86
CA LEU A 178 -19.73 12.90 -12.93
C LEU A 178 -21.15 13.11 -13.51
N PRO A 179 -21.61 12.33 -14.52
CA PRO A 179 -23.00 12.43 -14.97
C PRO A 179 -24.01 12.19 -13.83
N ALA A 180 -23.76 11.20 -12.97
CA ALA A 180 -24.65 10.85 -11.86
C ALA A 180 -24.59 11.90 -10.73
N VAL A 181 -23.41 12.44 -10.44
CA VAL A 181 -23.23 13.57 -9.50
C VAL A 181 -24.01 14.79 -9.98
N GLY A 182 -23.91 15.12 -11.27
CA GLY A 182 -24.64 16.24 -11.86
C GLY A 182 -26.16 16.03 -11.86
N GLU A 183 -26.62 14.82 -12.25
CA GLU A 183 -28.05 14.46 -12.22
C GLU A 183 -28.62 14.61 -10.80
N LEU A 184 -27.95 14.03 -9.80
CA LEU A 184 -28.43 14.09 -8.42
C LEU A 184 -28.46 15.51 -7.89
N SER A 185 -27.42 16.31 -8.17
CA SER A 185 -27.35 17.71 -7.74
C SER A 185 -28.47 18.55 -8.33
N ARG A 186 -28.76 18.42 -9.64
CA ARG A 186 -29.89 19.10 -10.29
C ARG A 186 -31.22 18.65 -9.72
N TRP A 187 -31.38 17.36 -9.44
CA TRP A 187 -32.59 16.84 -8.83
C TRP A 187 -32.80 17.36 -7.41
N TYR A 188 -31.74 17.40 -6.58
CA TYR A 188 -31.81 17.94 -5.22
C TYR A 188 -32.20 19.43 -5.22
N ALA A 189 -31.63 20.24 -6.12
CA ALA A 189 -32.00 21.66 -6.23
C ALA A 189 -33.49 21.88 -6.57
N GLN A 190 -34.14 20.90 -7.21
CA GLN A 190 -35.58 20.93 -7.50
C GLN A 190 -36.41 20.36 -6.35
N ALA A 191 -35.95 19.28 -5.73
CA ALA A 191 -36.69 18.54 -4.70
C ALA A 191 -36.59 19.20 -3.31
N LEU A 192 -35.44 19.81 -3.02
CA LEU A 192 -35.10 20.49 -1.76
C LEU A 192 -34.56 21.90 -2.06
N PRO A 193 -35.38 22.81 -2.59
CA PRO A 193 -34.93 24.15 -3.02
C PRO A 193 -34.42 25.04 -1.88
N ASP A 194 -34.67 24.64 -0.63
CA ASP A 194 -34.24 25.33 0.59
C ASP A 194 -32.95 24.75 1.19
N ALA A 195 -32.44 23.65 0.61
CA ALA A 195 -31.24 22.99 1.10
C ALA A 195 -30.00 23.47 0.32
N VAL A 196 -28.92 23.75 1.05
CA VAL A 196 -27.67 24.24 0.51
C VAL A 196 -26.81 23.08 0.03
N HIS A 197 -26.44 23.06 -1.25
CA HIS A 197 -25.44 22.15 -1.77
C HIS A 197 -24.03 22.66 -1.44
N VAL A 198 -23.33 21.95 -0.56
CA VAL A 198 -21.92 22.16 -0.26
C VAL A 198 -21.10 21.19 -1.10
N TRP A 199 -20.41 21.70 -2.12
CA TRP A 199 -19.37 20.92 -2.82
C TRP A 199 -18.18 20.75 -1.90
N VAL A 200 -17.49 19.62 -1.90
CA VAL A 200 -16.33 19.41 -1.04
C VAL A 200 -15.21 18.80 -1.86
N ASP A 201 -14.04 19.44 -1.87
CA ASP A 201 -12.84 18.90 -2.51
C ASP A 201 -11.54 19.45 -1.92
N THR A 202 -10.45 18.75 -2.19
CA THR A 202 -9.10 19.19 -1.80
C THR A 202 -8.76 20.53 -2.44
N ALA A 203 -8.36 21.50 -1.62
CA ALA A 203 -7.92 22.82 -2.04
C ALA A 203 -6.39 22.87 -2.14
N GLU A 204 -5.86 22.22 -3.18
CA GLU A 204 -4.42 22.14 -3.39
C GLU A 204 -3.85 23.44 -3.95
N HIS A 205 -2.53 23.67 -3.87
CA HIS A 205 -1.81 24.70 -4.63
C HIS A 205 -0.38 24.28 -4.96
N HIS A 206 0.01 24.39 -6.24
CA HIS A 206 1.29 23.90 -6.74
C HIS A 206 2.19 25.05 -7.18
N ARG A 207 3.45 25.03 -6.76
CA ARG A 207 4.48 25.96 -7.22
C ARG A 207 5.71 25.19 -7.70
N GLY A 208 6.35 25.66 -8.76
CA GLY A 208 7.58 25.07 -9.27
C GLY A 208 8.69 26.09 -9.42
N VAL A 209 9.92 25.61 -9.57
CA VAL A 209 11.09 26.38 -10.04
C VAL A 209 11.75 25.64 -11.20
N ARG A 210 12.38 26.37 -12.13
CA ARG A 210 13.07 25.79 -13.30
C ARG A 210 12.16 24.78 -14.02
N ASP A 211 12.61 23.54 -14.18
CA ASP A 211 11.87 22.47 -14.86
C ASP A 211 10.59 22.06 -14.13
N GLY A 212 10.50 22.34 -12.82
CA GLY A 212 9.29 22.12 -12.02
C GLY A 212 8.13 23.07 -12.37
N HIS A 213 8.36 24.18 -13.07
CA HIS A 213 7.31 25.12 -13.45
C HIS A 213 6.23 24.48 -14.33
N ALA A 214 6.63 23.67 -15.31
CA ALA A 214 5.69 23.00 -16.21
C ALA A 214 4.82 21.98 -15.45
N HIS A 215 5.42 21.24 -14.52
CA HIS A 215 4.69 20.29 -13.68
C HIS A 215 3.68 20.99 -12.77
N ALA A 216 4.10 22.05 -12.08
CA ALA A 216 3.22 22.83 -11.22
C ALA A 216 2.06 23.47 -12.00
N ALA A 217 2.32 23.97 -13.22
CA ALA A 217 1.28 24.51 -14.09
C ALA A 217 0.24 23.43 -14.49
N MET A 218 0.71 22.23 -14.86
CA MET A 218 -0.18 21.10 -15.18
C MET A 218 -1.00 20.65 -13.97
N ALA A 219 -0.39 20.55 -12.79
CA ALA A 219 -1.09 20.18 -11.56
C ALA A 219 -2.15 21.23 -11.16
N ASN A 220 -1.82 22.52 -11.26
CA ASN A 220 -2.78 23.61 -11.02
C ASN A 220 -3.93 23.63 -12.05
N ASP A 221 -3.71 23.18 -13.29
CA ASP A 221 -4.79 23.02 -14.26
C ASP A 221 -5.67 21.81 -13.91
N ARG A 222 -5.04 20.67 -13.57
CA ARG A 222 -5.70 19.41 -13.22
C ARG A 222 -6.58 19.52 -11.97
N ARG A 223 -6.13 20.15 -10.89
CA ARG A 223 -6.88 20.25 -9.62
C ARG A 223 -8.26 20.88 -9.77
N HIS A 224 -8.48 21.70 -10.80
CA HIS A 224 -9.77 22.34 -11.06
C HIS A 224 -10.69 21.53 -11.97
N VAL A 225 -10.18 20.49 -12.63
CA VAL A 225 -10.87 19.88 -13.78
C VAL A 225 -12.25 19.33 -13.39
N VAL A 226 -12.37 18.68 -12.24
CA VAL A 226 -13.64 18.07 -11.82
C VAL A 226 -14.68 19.14 -11.50
N LEU A 227 -14.32 20.13 -10.68
CA LEU A 227 -15.22 21.23 -10.33
C LEU A 227 -15.62 22.05 -11.56
N ASP A 228 -14.68 22.32 -12.47
CA ASP A 228 -14.92 23.03 -13.72
C ASP A 228 -15.90 22.26 -14.63
N LEU A 229 -15.74 20.94 -14.77
CA LEU A 229 -16.66 20.07 -15.52
C LEU A 229 -18.06 20.08 -14.89
N VAL A 230 -18.16 19.95 -13.57
CA VAL A 230 -19.44 19.95 -12.86
C VAL A 230 -20.15 21.31 -12.96
N LEU A 231 -19.43 22.42 -12.86
CA LEU A 231 -20.01 23.77 -12.93
C LEU A 231 -20.18 24.30 -14.36
N GLY A 232 -19.63 23.62 -15.37
CA GLY A 232 -19.53 24.16 -16.73
C GLY A 232 -18.64 25.40 -16.80
N HIS A 233 -17.61 25.49 -15.96
CA HIS A 233 -16.75 26.66 -15.80
C HIS A 233 -15.39 26.49 -16.50
N ASP A 234 -14.95 27.51 -17.24
CA ASP A 234 -13.62 27.56 -17.90
C ASP A 234 -13.27 26.29 -18.71
N LEU A 235 -14.21 25.78 -19.52
CA LEU A 235 -14.05 24.58 -20.37
C LEU A 235 -13.37 24.88 -21.71
N ARG A 236 -12.46 25.86 -21.74
CA ARG A 236 -11.76 26.24 -22.98
C ARG A 236 -10.88 25.09 -23.48
N GLY A 237 -10.95 24.83 -24.78
CA GLY A 237 -10.22 23.72 -25.40
C GLY A 237 -8.69 23.89 -25.45
N ASP A 238 -8.16 25.06 -25.09
CA ASP A 238 -6.73 25.36 -25.01
C ASP A 238 -6.11 24.98 -23.65
N ARG A 239 -6.92 24.59 -22.66
CA ARG A 239 -6.42 24.13 -21.36
C ARG A 239 -5.67 22.80 -21.50
N PRO A 240 -4.38 22.72 -21.09
CA PRO A 240 -3.55 21.54 -21.29
C PRO A 240 -4.14 20.25 -20.75
N TYR A 241 -4.65 20.26 -19.51
CA TYR A 241 -5.15 19.03 -18.89
C TYR A 241 -6.51 18.60 -19.46
N LEU A 242 -7.38 19.55 -19.86
CA LEU A 242 -8.60 19.20 -20.61
C LEU A 242 -8.26 18.53 -21.96
N GLN A 243 -7.22 18.96 -22.65
CA GLN A 243 -6.76 18.29 -23.88
C GLN A 243 -6.26 16.87 -23.61
N THR A 244 -5.54 16.66 -22.50
CA THR A 244 -5.15 15.31 -22.05
C THR A 244 -6.39 14.46 -21.78
N LEU A 245 -7.34 14.96 -21.00
CA LEU A 245 -8.59 14.26 -20.68
C LEU A 245 -9.39 13.86 -21.94
N ARG A 246 -9.49 14.76 -22.93
CA ARG A 246 -10.14 14.46 -24.23
C ARG A 246 -9.44 13.34 -24.99
N ARG A 247 -8.10 13.33 -25.01
CA ARG A 247 -7.30 12.28 -25.68
C ARG A 247 -7.47 10.92 -24.98
N SER A 248 -7.66 10.95 -23.67
CA SER A 248 -7.92 9.80 -22.81
C SER A 248 -9.38 9.33 -22.80
N GLY A 249 -10.17 9.71 -23.80
CA GLY A 249 -11.56 9.26 -23.95
C GLY A 249 -12.60 10.06 -23.15
N GLY A 250 -12.20 11.08 -22.39
CA GLY A 250 -13.10 11.93 -21.58
C GLY A 250 -13.76 13.07 -22.36
N ALA A 251 -13.89 12.98 -23.69
CA ALA A 251 -14.43 14.07 -24.50
C ALA A 251 -15.89 14.41 -24.17
N SER A 252 -16.71 13.40 -23.86
CA SER A 252 -18.12 13.57 -23.48
C SER A 252 -18.32 14.32 -22.17
N LEU A 253 -17.29 14.42 -21.33
CA LEU A 253 -17.34 15.17 -20.07
C LEU A 253 -17.53 16.68 -20.31
N LEU A 254 -17.09 17.19 -21.46
CA LEU A 254 -17.25 18.60 -21.82
C LEU A 254 -18.70 18.97 -22.19
N ASP A 255 -19.53 17.95 -22.47
CA ASP A 255 -20.94 18.10 -22.78
C ASP A 255 -21.82 17.87 -21.54
N LEU A 256 -21.22 17.75 -20.34
CA LEU A 256 -21.96 17.63 -19.10
C LEU A 256 -22.85 18.86 -18.88
N GLU A 257 -24.12 18.62 -18.59
CA GLU A 257 -25.01 19.67 -18.12
C GLU A 257 -24.50 20.18 -16.76
N PRO A 258 -24.32 21.51 -16.58
CA PRO A 258 -23.87 22.07 -15.32
C PRO A 258 -24.76 21.69 -14.14
N ALA A 259 -24.15 21.48 -12.98
CA ALA A 259 -24.83 21.18 -11.74
C ALA A 259 -24.88 22.40 -10.81
N PRO A 260 -26.00 22.61 -10.10
CA PRO A 260 -26.07 23.63 -9.06
C PRO A 260 -25.22 23.21 -7.86
N VAL A 261 -24.37 24.13 -7.42
CA VAL A 261 -23.58 24.09 -6.19
C VAL A 261 -23.71 25.45 -5.55
N ASP A 262 -24.01 25.54 -4.26
CA ASP A 262 -24.28 26.82 -3.60
C ASP A 262 -23.05 27.36 -2.88
N VAL A 263 -22.31 26.47 -2.20
CA VAL A 263 -21.12 26.78 -1.40
C VAL A 263 -19.96 25.88 -1.83
N LEU A 264 -18.76 26.46 -1.93
CA LEU A 264 -17.53 25.72 -2.19
C LEU A 264 -16.84 25.36 -0.88
N GLY A 265 -16.88 24.08 -0.54
CA GLY A 265 -16.08 23.45 0.49
C GLY A 265 -14.66 23.21 0.00
N LEU A 266 -13.71 23.70 0.79
CA LEU A 266 -12.28 23.58 0.57
C LEU A 266 -11.67 22.75 1.69
N ASP A 267 -11.08 21.62 1.34
CA ASP A 267 -10.33 20.78 2.28
C ASP A 267 -8.86 21.18 2.21
N TYR A 268 -8.34 21.74 3.31
CA TYR A 268 -7.01 22.32 3.35
C TYR A 268 -6.20 21.77 4.53
N TYR A 269 -5.09 21.15 4.19
CA TYR A 269 -4.12 20.57 5.09
C TYR A 269 -2.75 21.20 4.87
N CYS A 270 -1.83 21.02 5.81
CA CYS A 270 -0.44 21.46 5.64
C CYS A 270 0.24 20.84 4.39
N HIS A 271 -0.26 19.71 3.89
CA HIS A 271 0.23 19.03 2.68
C HIS A 271 -0.61 19.32 1.43
N SER A 272 -1.57 20.25 1.48
CA SER A 272 -2.33 20.69 0.30
C SER A 272 -1.49 21.58 -0.63
N GLU A 273 -0.40 22.16 -0.13
CA GLU A 273 0.51 22.95 -0.96
C GLU A 273 1.74 22.14 -1.37
N TRP A 274 2.15 22.25 -2.63
CA TRP A 274 3.24 21.49 -3.22
C TRP A 274 4.29 22.40 -3.83
N PHE A 275 5.55 22.02 -3.67
CA PHE A 275 6.69 22.65 -4.31
C PHE A 275 7.46 21.65 -5.17
N TYR A 276 7.75 22.03 -6.42
CA TYR A 276 8.48 21.22 -7.39
C TYR A 276 9.82 21.85 -7.72
N ASP A 277 10.90 21.11 -7.49
CA ASP A 277 12.27 21.48 -7.87
C ASP A 277 12.96 20.34 -8.64
N GLU A 278 14.27 20.43 -8.81
CA GLU A 278 15.10 19.44 -9.52
C GLU A 278 15.07 18.03 -8.87
N ARG A 279 14.62 17.93 -7.61
CA ARG A 279 14.48 16.68 -6.86
C ARG A 279 13.06 16.11 -6.92
N GLY A 280 12.13 16.82 -7.56
CA GLY A 280 10.72 16.43 -7.69
C GLY A 280 9.78 17.25 -6.80
N GLY A 281 8.54 16.78 -6.69
CA GLY A 281 7.50 17.40 -5.89
C GLY A 281 7.57 17.00 -4.43
N HIS A 282 7.48 17.96 -3.52
CA HIS A 282 7.31 17.72 -2.10
C HIS A 282 6.26 18.64 -1.48
N ALA A 283 5.57 18.10 -0.48
CA ALA A 283 4.61 18.78 0.36
C ALA A 283 4.89 18.39 1.83
N PRO A 284 4.80 19.34 2.79
CA PRO A 284 4.53 20.77 2.61
C PRO A 284 5.67 21.51 1.88
N PRO A 285 5.41 22.69 1.29
CA PRO A 285 6.43 23.45 0.59
C PRO A 285 7.29 24.25 1.58
N PRO A 286 8.51 24.66 1.21
CA PRO A 286 9.37 25.48 2.08
C PRO A 286 8.78 26.88 2.36
N HIS A 287 7.94 27.38 1.45
CA HIS A 287 7.31 28.70 1.54
C HIS A 287 5.83 28.62 1.09
N PRO A 288 4.94 28.10 1.96
CA PRO A 288 3.50 28.04 1.67
C PRO A 288 2.90 29.44 1.55
N ILE A 289 1.87 29.59 0.72
CA ILE A 289 1.11 30.83 0.57
C ILE A 289 -0.02 30.95 1.60
N GLY A 290 -0.39 29.85 2.26
CA GLY A 290 -1.39 29.81 3.32
C GLY A 290 -2.82 29.69 2.80
N PHE A 291 -3.70 29.20 3.68
CA PHE A 291 -5.10 28.98 3.35
C PHE A 291 -5.81 30.27 2.91
N ALA A 292 -5.49 31.43 3.48
CA ALA A 292 -6.15 32.69 3.12
C ALA A 292 -5.98 33.03 1.63
N ALA A 293 -4.79 32.79 1.08
CA ALA A 293 -4.49 33.02 -0.33
C ALA A 293 -5.14 31.95 -1.23
N VAL A 294 -5.15 30.68 -0.80
CA VAL A 294 -5.82 29.59 -1.52
C VAL A 294 -7.33 29.83 -1.58
N ALA A 295 -7.97 30.14 -0.45
CA ALA A 295 -9.39 30.44 -0.38
C ALA A 295 -9.77 31.64 -1.26
N GLN A 296 -8.94 32.69 -1.27
CA GLN A 296 -9.11 33.84 -2.16
C GLN A 296 -9.07 33.43 -3.63
N TYR A 297 -8.11 32.58 -4.04
CA TYR A 297 -8.03 32.10 -5.42
C TYR A 297 -9.33 31.40 -5.86
N TYR A 298 -9.87 30.52 -5.03
CA TYR A 298 -11.11 29.81 -5.34
C TYR A 298 -12.32 30.74 -5.35
N ALA A 299 -12.42 31.66 -4.39
CA ALA A 299 -13.50 32.65 -4.31
C ALA A 299 -13.50 33.58 -5.54
N GLU A 300 -12.34 34.07 -5.97
CA GLU A 300 -12.21 34.92 -7.16
C GLU A 300 -12.54 34.16 -8.45
N ARG A 301 -12.08 32.91 -8.57
CA ARG A 301 -12.30 32.06 -9.75
C ARG A 301 -13.78 31.73 -9.93
N TYR A 302 -14.44 31.25 -8.88
CA TYR A 302 -15.79 30.69 -8.98
C TYR A 302 -16.91 31.64 -8.54
N ARG A 303 -16.58 32.72 -7.81
CA ARG A 303 -17.53 33.73 -7.31
C ARG A 303 -18.67 33.11 -6.50
N ARG A 304 -18.32 32.20 -5.59
CA ARG A 304 -19.24 31.53 -4.67
C ARG A 304 -18.78 31.73 -3.22
N PRO A 305 -19.70 31.66 -2.24
CA PRO A 305 -19.32 31.53 -0.84
C PRO A 305 -18.46 30.29 -0.62
N VAL A 306 -17.55 30.38 0.34
CA VAL A 306 -16.56 29.34 0.65
C VAL A 306 -16.77 28.82 2.07
N LEU A 307 -16.47 27.55 2.30
CA LEU A 307 -16.41 26.95 3.63
C LEU A 307 -15.12 26.12 3.72
N LEU A 308 -14.37 26.24 4.82
CA LEU A 308 -13.25 25.32 5.10
C LEU A 308 -13.87 24.02 5.63
N THR A 309 -13.99 23.00 4.77
CA THR A 309 -14.79 21.80 5.03
C THR A 309 -14.04 20.67 5.72
N GLU A 310 -12.71 20.67 5.61
CA GLU A 310 -11.82 19.84 6.39
C GLU A 310 -10.47 20.51 6.62
N THR A 311 -9.95 20.31 7.83
CA THR A 311 -8.53 20.51 8.15
C THR A 311 -8.19 19.71 9.41
N ASN A 312 -6.94 19.26 9.49
CA ASN A 312 -6.31 18.71 10.68
C ASN A 312 -4.78 18.67 10.50
N ILE A 313 -4.10 18.14 11.52
CA ILE A 313 -2.72 17.70 11.41
C ILE A 313 -2.51 16.45 12.27
N ARG A 314 -1.73 15.49 11.78
CA ARG A 314 -1.27 14.35 12.58
C ARG A 314 -0.16 14.84 13.52
N GLY A 315 -0.39 14.75 14.82
CA GLY A 315 0.61 15.22 15.79
C GLY A 315 0.16 15.08 17.24
N PHE A 316 0.94 15.63 18.15
CA PHE A 316 0.53 15.70 19.56
C PHE A 316 -0.69 16.62 19.71
N PRO A 317 -1.49 16.47 20.77
CA PRO A 317 -2.63 17.35 20.99
C PRO A 317 -2.26 18.84 20.99
N SER A 318 -1.09 19.20 21.51
CA SER A 318 -0.60 20.57 21.51
C SER A 318 -0.25 21.09 20.11
N ASP A 319 0.27 20.24 19.22
CA ASP A 319 0.57 20.61 17.82
C ASP A 319 -0.74 20.86 17.06
N ARG A 320 -1.75 20.01 17.28
CA ARG A 320 -3.09 20.20 16.72
C ARG A 320 -3.74 21.49 17.20
N ALA A 321 -3.57 21.85 18.47
CA ALA A 321 -4.05 23.12 19.00
C ALA A 321 -3.35 24.32 18.32
N SER A 322 -2.03 24.25 18.09
CA SER A 322 -1.29 25.26 17.34
C SER A 322 -1.71 25.34 15.87
N TRP A 323 -1.98 24.19 15.23
CA TRP A 323 -2.53 24.16 13.87
C TRP A 323 -3.94 24.74 13.81
N LEU A 324 -4.81 24.45 14.78
CA LEU A 324 -6.14 25.08 14.89
C LEU A 324 -6.02 26.61 14.99
N LYS A 325 -5.09 27.12 15.81
CA LYS A 325 -4.80 28.56 15.88
C LYS A 325 -4.36 29.11 14.51
N TYR A 326 -3.50 28.39 13.80
CA TYR A 326 -3.00 28.79 12.47
C TYR A 326 -4.16 28.92 11.47
N VAL A 327 -4.95 27.86 11.30
CA VAL A 327 -6.06 27.87 10.33
C VAL A 327 -7.14 28.88 10.72
N LEU A 328 -7.33 29.15 12.01
CA LEU A 328 -8.24 30.19 12.47
C LEU A 328 -7.74 31.60 12.15
N GLN A 329 -6.42 31.82 12.23
CA GLN A 329 -5.81 33.07 11.80
C GLN A 329 -5.95 33.24 10.28
N GLU A 330 -5.67 32.19 9.50
CA GLU A 330 -5.86 32.21 8.05
C GLU A 330 -7.33 32.42 7.65
N TYR A 331 -8.29 31.87 8.41
CA TYR A 331 -9.71 32.16 8.23
C TYR A 331 -10.00 33.66 8.40
N GLU A 332 -9.51 34.25 9.48
CA GLU A 332 -9.70 35.67 9.79
C GLU A 332 -9.05 36.57 8.72
N ASP A 333 -7.86 36.18 8.25
CA ASP A 333 -7.14 36.86 7.17
C ASP A 333 -7.88 36.74 5.82
N ALA A 334 -8.47 35.58 5.51
CA ALA A 334 -9.28 35.40 4.29
C ALA A 334 -10.50 36.32 4.30
N VAL A 335 -11.23 36.38 5.43
CA VAL A 335 -12.36 37.29 5.61
C VAL A 335 -11.92 38.75 5.48
N ALA A 336 -10.78 39.12 6.08
CA ALA A 336 -10.23 40.47 5.97
C ALA A 336 -9.85 40.84 4.52
N ARG A 337 -9.49 39.86 3.68
CA ARG A 337 -9.25 40.03 2.23
C ARG A 337 -10.54 40.09 1.40
N GLY A 338 -11.71 39.96 2.02
CA GLY A 338 -13.01 40.02 1.34
C GLY A 338 -13.50 38.68 0.81
N VAL A 339 -12.90 37.56 1.21
CA VAL A 339 -13.43 36.22 0.90
C VAL A 339 -14.73 36.01 1.66
N ASP A 340 -15.79 35.60 0.96
CA ASP A 340 -17.08 35.24 1.57
C ASP A 340 -17.00 33.85 2.24
N LEU A 341 -16.20 33.76 3.30
CA LEU A 341 -15.90 32.54 4.04
C LEU A 341 -16.91 32.35 5.19
N ARG A 342 -17.64 31.23 5.14
CA ARG A 342 -18.86 30.98 5.92
C ARG A 342 -18.70 30.08 7.13
N GLY A 343 -17.65 29.26 7.15
CA GLY A 343 -17.42 28.33 8.24
C GLY A 343 -16.07 27.66 8.22
N LEU A 344 -15.71 27.09 9.36
CA LEU A 344 -14.48 26.34 9.60
C LEU A 344 -14.83 25.00 10.24
N CYS A 345 -14.49 23.93 9.55
CA CYS A 345 -14.65 22.56 9.99
C CYS A 345 -13.32 22.00 10.48
N TRP A 346 -13.30 21.47 11.70
CA TRP A 346 -12.24 20.55 12.11
C TRP A 346 -12.70 19.12 11.88
N PHE A 347 -11.91 18.37 11.12
CA PHE A 347 -12.23 17.02 10.72
C PHE A 347 -11.12 16.05 11.17
N PRO A 348 -11.37 15.06 12.03
CA PRO A 348 -12.64 14.69 12.66
C PRO A 348 -12.74 15.16 14.13
N GLN A 349 -13.91 15.02 14.74
CA GLN A 349 -14.10 15.29 16.18
C GLN A 349 -13.43 14.25 17.08
N VAL A 350 -13.31 13.01 16.63
CA VAL A 350 -12.55 11.94 17.29
C VAL A 350 -11.34 11.58 16.44
N ASP A 351 -10.26 11.06 17.03
CA ASP A 351 -9.15 10.53 16.24
C ASP A 351 -9.65 9.54 15.18
N SER A 352 -8.95 9.49 14.04
CA SER A 352 -9.30 8.62 12.93
C SER A 352 -8.51 7.30 13.00
N CYS A 353 -8.60 6.47 11.96
CA CYS A 353 -7.83 5.22 11.85
C CYS A 353 -7.30 4.99 10.43
N ASP A 354 -6.11 4.39 10.34
CA ASP A 354 -5.50 3.79 9.15
C ASP A 354 -5.18 4.72 7.95
N TRP A 355 -5.37 6.03 8.11
CA TRP A 355 -4.96 7.08 7.14
C TRP A 355 -3.45 7.20 6.99
N ASP A 356 -2.65 6.64 7.90
CA ASP A 356 -1.19 6.43 7.73
C ASP A 356 -0.84 5.60 6.48
N SER A 357 -1.81 4.85 5.97
CA SER A 357 -1.70 4.06 4.75
C SER A 357 -2.56 4.57 3.60
N LEU A 358 -3.10 5.79 3.71
CA LEU A 358 -4.20 6.26 2.85
C LEU A 358 -5.28 5.20 2.73
N LEU A 359 -5.69 4.63 3.88
CA LEU A 359 -6.75 3.64 3.96
C LEU A 359 -6.47 2.30 3.23
N ALA A 360 -5.28 2.09 2.68
CA ALA A 360 -4.92 0.86 1.97
C ALA A 360 -4.65 -0.34 2.88
N ARG A 361 -4.44 -0.13 4.20
CA ARG A 361 -4.09 -1.18 5.17
C ARG A 361 -4.93 -1.03 6.43
N PRO A 362 -6.13 -1.63 6.52
CA PRO A 362 -6.89 -1.60 7.76
C PRO A 362 -6.16 -2.37 8.85
N GLY A 363 -6.01 -1.73 10.00
CA GLY A 363 -5.41 -2.30 11.18
C GLY A 363 -5.88 -1.66 12.49
N ARG A 364 -6.87 -0.76 12.43
CA ARG A 364 -7.31 0.04 13.58
C ARG A 364 -6.14 0.83 14.19
N ARG A 365 -5.20 1.27 13.35
CA ARG A 365 -4.09 2.11 13.77
C ARG A 365 -4.64 3.52 13.93
N VAL A 366 -4.77 3.96 15.17
CA VAL A 366 -5.28 5.30 15.50
C VAL A 366 -4.41 6.35 14.82
N ASP A 367 -5.05 7.24 14.06
CA ASP A 367 -4.43 8.42 13.50
C ASP A 367 -4.76 9.63 14.39
N PRO A 368 -3.78 10.21 15.10
CA PRO A 368 -4.02 11.27 16.08
C PRO A 368 -4.27 12.61 15.39
N VAL A 369 -5.49 12.81 14.89
CA VAL A 369 -5.94 14.03 14.16
C VAL A 369 -7.18 14.69 14.78
N GLY A 370 -7.86 14.01 15.70
CA GLY A 370 -9.16 14.45 16.22
C GLY A 370 -9.10 15.55 17.28
N VAL A 371 -10.25 16.19 17.53
CA VAL A 371 -10.44 17.08 18.69
C VAL A 371 -10.31 16.30 20.01
N TRP A 372 -10.90 15.10 20.05
CA TRP A 372 -10.83 14.15 21.14
C TRP A 372 -9.87 13.03 20.79
N SER A 373 -8.90 12.79 21.66
CA SER A 373 -7.96 11.68 21.46
C SER A 373 -8.57 10.35 21.86
N ILE A 374 -8.20 9.29 21.13
CA ILE A 374 -8.60 7.92 21.46
C ILE A 374 -7.51 7.26 22.31
N ASP A 375 -7.87 6.73 23.48
CA ASP A 375 -6.96 5.93 24.32
C ASP A 375 -6.91 4.44 23.89
N SER A 376 -6.02 3.66 24.50
CA SER A 376 -5.85 2.24 24.19
C SER A 376 -7.10 1.37 24.38
N ALA A 377 -8.07 1.83 25.19
CA ALA A 377 -9.35 1.16 25.41
C ALA A 377 -10.47 1.69 24.51
N GLY A 378 -10.19 2.63 23.61
CA GLY A 378 -11.19 3.30 22.78
C GLY A 378 -11.95 4.42 23.51
N GLY A 379 -11.49 4.83 24.70
CA GLY A 379 -12.02 5.94 25.47
C GLY A 379 -11.62 7.30 24.89
N ARG A 380 -12.42 8.34 25.16
CA ARG A 380 -12.23 9.68 24.60
C ARG A 380 -11.55 10.54 25.66
N ARG A 381 -10.39 11.07 25.33
CA ARG A 381 -9.56 11.88 26.23
C ARG A 381 -9.57 13.33 25.80
N ALA A 382 -9.98 14.22 26.71
CA ALA A 382 -9.84 15.67 26.55
C ALA A 382 -8.36 16.07 26.68
N THR A 383 -7.93 17.04 25.88
CA THR A 383 -6.52 17.47 25.77
C THR A 383 -6.41 18.99 25.57
N SER A 384 -5.21 19.53 25.36
CA SER A 384 -4.98 20.91 24.90
C SER A 384 -5.75 21.22 23.61
N MET A 385 -5.82 20.28 22.67
CA MET A 385 -6.63 20.41 21.45
C MET A 385 -8.12 20.61 21.78
N THR A 386 -8.69 19.78 22.66
CA THR A 386 -10.10 19.88 23.07
C THR A 386 -10.41 21.23 23.72
N ARG A 387 -9.48 21.76 24.52
CA ARG A 387 -9.60 23.09 25.14
C ARG A 387 -9.52 24.22 24.11
N ALA A 388 -8.58 24.15 23.17
CA ALA A 388 -8.46 25.12 22.09
C ALA A 388 -9.70 25.12 21.18
N TRP A 389 -10.24 23.94 20.87
CA TRP A 389 -11.50 23.77 20.14
C TRP A 389 -12.67 24.42 20.85
N ALA A 390 -12.82 24.23 22.17
CA ALA A 390 -13.88 24.86 22.95
C ALA A 390 -13.81 26.40 22.91
N LEU A 391 -12.61 26.98 22.89
CA LEU A 391 -12.42 28.44 22.72
C LEU A 391 -12.86 28.89 21.32
N ALA A 392 -12.45 28.17 20.28
CA ALA A 392 -12.86 28.47 18.90
C ALA A 392 -14.39 28.37 18.73
N ALA A 393 -15.00 27.32 19.28
CA ALA A 393 -16.45 27.08 19.31
C ALA A 393 -17.21 28.17 20.06
N ALA A 394 -16.63 28.72 21.13
CA ALA A 394 -17.18 29.88 21.85
C ALA A 394 -16.99 31.22 21.11
N GLY A 395 -16.51 31.20 19.86
CA GLY A 395 -16.35 32.39 19.03
C GLY A 395 -15.11 33.24 19.33
N ARG A 396 -14.13 32.70 20.08
CA ARG A 396 -12.89 33.44 20.38
C ARG A 396 -12.02 33.60 19.12
N PRO A 397 -11.39 34.76 18.90
CA PRO A 397 -10.50 34.98 17.77
C PRO A 397 -9.22 34.13 17.88
N SER A 398 -8.51 33.95 16.77
CA SER A 398 -7.23 33.21 16.73
C SER A 398 -6.20 33.73 17.73
N ALA A 399 -6.17 35.04 17.99
CA ALA A 399 -5.30 35.67 18.97
C ALA A 399 -5.46 35.10 20.39
N ASP A 400 -6.67 34.67 20.76
CA ASP A 400 -7.00 34.16 22.09
C ASP A 400 -6.76 32.65 22.24
N LEU A 401 -6.51 31.94 21.14
CA LEU A 401 -6.16 30.51 21.19
C LEU A 401 -4.71 30.32 21.65
N PRO A 402 -4.42 29.27 22.43
CA PRO A 402 -3.05 28.96 22.85
C PRO A 402 -2.19 28.54 21.64
N ALA A 403 -0.91 28.93 21.66
CA ALA A 403 0.11 28.40 20.77
C ALA A 403 1.12 27.62 21.60
N TYR A 404 1.37 26.36 21.23
CA TYR A 404 2.35 25.49 21.88
C TYR A 404 3.55 25.29 20.98
N ARG A 405 4.75 25.19 21.57
CA ARG A 405 5.97 24.85 20.84
C ARG A 405 5.74 23.55 20.07
N LEU A 406 5.93 23.60 18.76
CA LEU A 406 5.76 22.45 17.89
C LEU A 406 6.77 21.36 18.23
N GLN A 407 6.31 20.11 18.22
CA GLN A 407 7.13 18.93 18.49
C GLN A 407 7.44 18.19 17.19
N GLU A 408 8.54 17.44 17.13
CA GLU A 408 8.80 16.56 15.98
C GLU A 408 7.77 15.42 15.95
N PRO A 409 7.24 15.05 14.76
CA PRO A 409 7.63 15.49 13.42
C PRO A 409 6.93 16.77 12.91
N CYS A 410 5.94 17.31 13.64
CA CYS A 410 5.18 18.49 13.22
C CYS A 410 6.06 19.74 13.08
N ALA A 411 7.09 19.90 13.93
CA ALA A 411 8.04 21.00 13.84
C ALA A 411 8.76 21.02 12.47
N SER A 412 9.26 19.88 12.02
CA SER A 412 9.84 19.76 10.67
C SER A 412 8.79 19.95 9.57
N GLN A 413 7.62 19.31 9.71
CA GLN A 413 6.54 19.39 8.71
C GLN A 413 6.02 20.83 8.51
N LEU A 414 5.90 21.60 9.59
CA LEU A 414 5.38 22.97 9.57
C LEU A 414 6.49 24.03 9.47
N SER A 415 7.74 23.65 9.23
CA SER A 415 8.87 24.58 9.18
C SER A 415 8.66 25.74 8.19
N GLY A 416 8.03 25.50 7.04
CA GLY A 416 7.69 26.52 6.06
C GLY A 416 6.65 27.55 6.53
N TYR A 417 5.81 27.19 7.51
CA TYR A 417 4.75 28.06 8.06
C TYR A 417 5.26 29.00 9.16
N GLY A 418 6.51 28.84 9.62
CA GLY A 418 7.12 29.63 10.69
C GLY A 418 6.97 31.16 10.55
N PRO A 419 7.12 31.77 9.35
CA PRO A 419 6.91 33.21 9.18
C PRO A 419 5.52 33.69 9.60
N ALA A 420 4.46 32.94 9.28
CA ALA A 420 3.08 33.27 9.65
C ALA A 420 2.81 33.13 11.15
N MET A 421 3.63 32.34 11.85
CA MET A 421 3.55 32.09 13.29
C MET A 421 4.54 32.94 14.11
N SER A 422 5.36 33.77 13.45
CA SER A 422 6.48 34.48 14.09
C SER A 422 6.07 35.46 15.20
N GLY A 423 4.84 35.98 15.15
CA GLY A 423 4.29 36.88 16.17
C GLY A 423 3.65 36.19 17.38
N TRP A 424 3.67 34.85 17.44
CA TRP A 424 2.97 34.11 18.48
C TRP A 424 3.77 33.99 19.78
N SER A 425 3.06 34.04 20.90
CA SER A 425 3.61 33.67 22.21
C SER A 425 3.46 32.16 22.41
N PHE A 426 4.53 31.43 22.14
CA PHE A 426 4.56 29.98 22.32
C PHE A 426 4.77 29.60 23.80
N GLN A 427 3.95 28.67 24.29
CA GLN A 427 4.13 28.03 25.58
C GLN A 427 4.63 26.59 25.42
N ASP A 428 5.21 26.03 26.48
CA ASP A 428 5.59 24.62 26.48
C ASP A 428 4.34 23.71 26.45
N PRO A 429 4.37 22.58 25.72
CA PRO A 429 3.28 21.62 25.76
C PRO A 429 3.06 21.06 27.17
N PRO A 430 1.81 20.70 27.54
CA PRO A 430 1.55 20.02 28.80
C PRO A 430 2.34 18.73 28.93
N VAL A 431 2.95 18.47 30.10
CA VAL A 431 3.86 17.34 30.32
C VAL A 431 3.17 15.99 30.08
N ASP A 432 1.89 15.87 30.40
CA ASP A 432 1.04 14.70 30.18
C ASP A 432 0.64 14.50 28.70
N GLU A 433 1.00 15.44 27.83
CA GLU A 433 0.75 15.41 26.38
C GLU A 433 2.06 15.39 25.57
N LEU A 434 3.23 15.38 26.23
CA LEU A 434 4.55 15.20 25.59
C LEU A 434 4.87 13.73 25.25
N HIS A 435 4.10 12.80 25.79
CA HIS A 435 4.23 11.38 25.50
C HIS A 435 3.24 11.01 24.39
N PRO A 436 3.70 10.44 23.27
CA PRO A 436 2.80 10.04 22.20
C PRO A 436 1.86 8.98 22.79
N PRO A 437 0.53 9.16 22.72
CA PRO A 437 -0.39 8.25 23.39
C PRO A 437 -0.23 6.80 22.90
N ILE A 438 0.25 6.60 21.67
CA ILE A 438 0.58 5.35 20.96
C ILE A 438 1.59 5.73 19.83
N PRO A 439 2.46 4.85 19.28
CA PRO A 439 3.52 5.26 18.33
C PRO A 439 2.98 6.02 17.13
N VAL A 440 3.34 7.30 17.04
CA VAL A 440 3.29 8.03 15.77
C VAL A 440 4.38 7.40 14.91
N SER A 441 4.00 6.51 14.00
CA SER A 441 4.91 5.93 13.01
C SER A 441 5.31 6.99 11.98
N ASN A 442 6.09 7.96 12.42
CA ASN A 442 6.87 8.83 11.57
C ASN A 442 8.34 8.56 11.95
N ARG A 443 8.87 7.45 11.41
CA ARG A 443 10.20 6.84 11.70
C ARG A 443 10.29 6.04 13.00
N ALA A 444 10.98 4.91 12.92
CA ALA A 444 11.35 4.07 14.05
C ALA A 444 12.15 4.88 15.07
N THR A 445 11.70 4.88 16.33
CA THR A 445 12.58 5.19 17.47
C THR A 445 12.85 3.86 18.18
N PRO A 446 14.08 3.35 18.22
CA PRO A 446 14.40 2.10 18.91
C PRO A 446 14.35 2.31 20.43
N GLY A 447 13.58 1.47 21.13
CA GLY A 447 13.66 1.35 22.59
C GLY A 447 12.46 1.86 23.39
N ALA A 448 11.28 1.25 23.23
CA ALA A 448 10.25 1.28 24.27
C ALA A 448 9.66 -0.13 24.44
N GLU A 449 10.04 -0.80 25.52
CA GLU A 449 9.55 -2.13 25.91
C GLU A 449 8.04 -2.09 26.16
N LEU A 450 7.28 -2.90 25.42
CA LEU A 450 5.87 -3.17 25.73
C LEU A 450 5.81 -4.36 26.71
N SER A 451 5.45 -4.08 27.96
CA SER A 451 5.13 -5.12 28.94
C SER A 451 3.85 -5.88 28.52
N PRO A 452 3.81 -7.22 28.59
CA PRO A 452 2.65 -8.01 28.19
C PRO A 452 1.51 -7.82 29.19
N ARG A 453 0.44 -7.12 28.81
CA ARG A 453 -0.85 -7.21 29.52
C ARG A 453 -1.70 -8.30 28.89
N GLU A 454 -2.16 -9.19 29.76
CA GLU A 454 -2.96 -10.39 29.49
C GLU A 454 -4.21 -10.07 28.68
N VAL A 455 -4.34 -10.74 27.52
CA VAL A 455 -5.59 -10.84 26.76
C VAL A 455 -6.40 -11.98 27.38
N PRO A 456 -7.69 -11.80 27.75
CA PRO A 456 -8.48 -12.89 28.33
C PRO A 456 -8.65 -14.01 27.30
N ALA A 457 -8.38 -15.24 27.72
CA ALA A 457 -8.53 -16.43 26.90
C ALA A 457 -10.01 -16.62 26.48
N MET A 458 -10.32 -16.36 25.21
CA MET A 458 -11.53 -16.88 24.58
C MET A 458 -11.32 -18.37 24.30
N THR A 459 -12.02 -19.21 25.06
CA THR A 459 -12.14 -20.65 24.81
C THR A 459 -12.67 -20.91 23.40
N PRO A 460 -11.94 -21.66 22.55
CA PRO A 460 -12.44 -22.06 21.24
C PRO A 460 -13.47 -23.18 21.37
N THR A 461 -14.66 -22.96 20.85
CA THR A 461 -15.64 -24.03 20.59
C THR A 461 -15.14 -24.89 19.42
N PRO A 462 -15.08 -26.23 19.54
CA PRO A 462 -14.53 -27.08 18.49
C PRO A 462 -15.54 -27.27 17.35
N ALA A 463 -15.26 -26.69 16.19
CA ALA A 463 -15.90 -27.10 14.94
C ALA A 463 -15.21 -28.38 14.43
N THR A 464 -15.87 -29.52 14.60
CA THR A 464 -15.43 -30.82 14.10
C THR A 464 -15.48 -30.85 12.56
N SER A 465 -14.35 -30.62 11.91
CA SER A 465 -14.09 -31.07 10.54
C SER A 465 -13.45 -32.46 10.60
N ARG A 466 -14.15 -33.47 10.08
CA ARG A 466 -13.67 -34.86 10.02
C ARG A 466 -12.54 -34.94 9.00
N LEU A 467 -11.30 -35.05 9.47
CA LEU A 467 -10.18 -35.56 8.70
C LEU A 467 -10.41 -37.06 8.45
N SER A 468 -10.70 -37.41 7.20
CA SER A 468 -10.70 -38.79 6.73
C SER A 468 -9.25 -39.26 6.59
N THR A 469 -8.77 -40.03 7.57
CA THR A 469 -7.58 -40.87 7.44
C THR A 469 -7.93 -42.11 6.61
N ALA A 470 -7.49 -42.13 5.35
CA ALA A 470 -7.38 -43.37 4.58
C ALA A 470 -5.96 -43.45 4.03
N ALA A 471 -5.19 -44.41 4.55
CA ALA A 471 -3.94 -44.84 3.96
C ALA A 471 -4.25 -45.47 2.59
N ALA A 472 -3.65 -44.94 1.53
CA ALA A 472 -3.74 -45.52 0.20
C ALA A 472 -2.44 -46.27 -0.12
N GLU A 473 -2.57 -47.57 -0.34
CA GLU A 473 -1.56 -48.43 -0.96
C GLU A 473 -1.23 -47.99 -2.40
N PRO A 474 -0.06 -48.39 -2.94
CA PRO A 474 0.45 -47.90 -4.21
C PRO A 474 -0.32 -48.54 -5.38
N ASN A 475 -1.33 -47.82 -5.88
CA ASN A 475 -2.02 -48.23 -7.10
C ASN A 475 -1.28 -47.74 -8.35
N ALA A 476 -1.10 -48.66 -9.29
CA ALA A 476 -0.42 -48.47 -10.56
C ALA A 476 -0.98 -47.29 -11.38
N LEU A 477 -0.06 -46.59 -12.05
CA LEU A 477 -0.30 -45.46 -12.94
C LEU A 477 -1.39 -45.77 -13.99
N PRO A 478 -2.39 -44.89 -14.19
CA PRO A 478 -3.20 -44.92 -15.40
C PRO A 478 -2.34 -44.50 -16.58
N ALA A 479 -2.36 -45.27 -17.67
CA ALA A 479 -1.66 -44.95 -18.90
C ALA A 479 -2.00 -43.55 -19.40
N ALA A 480 -0.96 -42.77 -19.69
CA ALA A 480 -1.03 -41.41 -20.19
C ALA A 480 -1.93 -41.29 -21.42
N ARG A 481 -2.85 -40.32 -21.40
CA ARG A 481 -3.43 -39.77 -22.63
C ARG A 481 -2.34 -38.97 -23.33
N ILE A 482 -1.68 -39.61 -24.29
CA ILE A 482 -0.73 -38.98 -25.22
C ILE A 482 -1.54 -38.04 -26.12
N GLY A 483 -1.31 -36.72 -26.04
CA GLY A 483 -2.02 -35.77 -26.90
C GLY A 483 -1.76 -34.27 -26.77
N SER A 484 -0.91 -33.75 -25.88
CA SER A 484 -0.48 -32.34 -25.96
C SER A 484 1.03 -32.20 -25.82
N ARG A 485 1.65 -31.56 -26.82
CA ARG A 485 3.07 -31.21 -26.85
C ARG A 485 3.37 -30.21 -25.72
N THR A 486 4.39 -30.48 -24.89
CA THR A 486 4.83 -29.57 -23.80
C THR A 486 5.36 -28.26 -24.40
N SER A 487 4.98 -27.11 -23.82
CA SER A 487 5.46 -25.79 -24.26
C SER A 487 6.89 -25.49 -23.81
N ASP A 488 7.58 -24.62 -24.53
CA ASP A 488 8.81 -23.99 -24.01
C ASP A 488 8.49 -23.21 -22.73
N LEU A 489 9.46 -23.10 -21.82
CA LEU A 489 9.38 -22.30 -20.60
C LEU A 489 10.29 -21.08 -20.73
N VAL A 490 9.75 -19.88 -20.61
CA VAL A 490 10.53 -18.63 -20.60
C VAL A 490 10.46 -18.00 -19.22
N VAL A 491 11.61 -17.90 -18.54
CA VAL A 491 11.72 -17.36 -17.19
C VAL A 491 12.32 -15.96 -17.26
N LEU A 492 11.60 -14.95 -16.80
CA LEU A 492 12.07 -13.56 -16.72
C LEU A 492 12.51 -13.25 -15.28
N SER A 493 13.81 -13.00 -15.10
CA SER A 493 14.44 -12.92 -13.78
C SER A 493 15.26 -11.65 -13.58
N HIS A 494 15.00 -10.95 -12.47
CA HIS A 494 15.87 -9.88 -11.97
C HIS A 494 17.16 -10.42 -11.30
N LEU A 495 17.24 -11.73 -11.11
CA LEU A 495 18.38 -12.42 -10.54
C LEU A 495 19.20 -13.07 -11.65
N ARG A 496 20.49 -12.75 -11.70
CA ARG A 496 21.47 -13.32 -12.63
C ARG A 496 21.72 -14.79 -12.30
N TRP A 497 21.86 -15.62 -13.32
CA TRP A 497 22.06 -17.06 -13.15
C TRP A 497 23.34 -17.39 -12.37
N ASP A 498 24.46 -16.73 -12.70
CA ASP A 498 25.80 -17.04 -12.16
C ASP A 498 26.19 -16.28 -10.88
N TRP A 499 25.32 -15.43 -10.32
CA TRP A 499 25.73 -14.59 -9.18
C TRP A 499 25.61 -15.28 -7.83
N VAL A 500 24.38 -15.63 -7.44
CA VAL A 500 24.08 -16.34 -6.18
C VAL A 500 23.12 -17.47 -6.50
N TRP A 501 23.46 -18.69 -6.06
CA TRP A 501 22.62 -19.86 -6.26
C TRP A 501 21.47 -19.90 -5.25
N GLN A 502 20.24 -19.81 -5.73
CA GLN A 502 19.04 -19.63 -4.91
C GLN A 502 17.79 -20.24 -5.59
N ARG A 503 16.60 -19.89 -5.10
CA ARG A 503 15.31 -20.48 -5.51
C ARG A 503 15.14 -20.59 -7.04
N PRO A 504 15.33 -19.52 -7.85
CA PRO A 504 15.30 -19.61 -9.31
C PRO A 504 16.13 -20.75 -9.89
N GLN A 505 17.41 -20.85 -9.53
CA GLN A 505 18.30 -21.88 -10.08
C GLN A 505 17.87 -23.28 -9.64
N HIS A 506 17.42 -23.44 -8.39
CA HIS A 506 16.92 -24.71 -7.90
C HIS A 506 15.68 -25.19 -8.66
N LEU A 507 14.70 -24.32 -8.88
CA LEU A 507 13.44 -24.66 -9.53
C LEU A 507 13.62 -24.83 -11.04
N VAL A 508 14.25 -23.85 -11.70
CA VAL A 508 14.37 -23.82 -13.15
C VAL A 508 15.26 -24.95 -13.67
N SER A 509 16.37 -25.27 -13.00
CA SER A 509 17.23 -26.40 -13.43
C SER A 509 16.51 -27.76 -13.37
N ARG A 510 15.61 -27.95 -12.39
CA ARG A 510 14.80 -29.17 -12.26
C ARG A 510 13.74 -29.23 -13.34
N MET A 511 13.02 -28.14 -13.54
CA MET A 511 11.99 -28.04 -14.57
C MET A 511 12.55 -28.16 -15.98
N ALA A 512 13.73 -27.58 -16.24
CA ALA A 512 14.42 -27.68 -17.52
C ALA A 512 14.73 -29.13 -17.89
N ARG A 513 15.22 -29.94 -16.94
CA ARG A 513 15.45 -31.38 -17.18
C ARG A 513 14.15 -32.13 -17.52
N THR A 514 13.08 -31.86 -16.78
CA THR A 514 11.78 -32.50 -17.03
C THR A 514 11.19 -32.10 -18.37
N ARG A 515 11.27 -30.82 -18.76
CA ARG A 515 10.77 -30.31 -20.04
C ARG A 515 11.62 -30.75 -21.23
N ALA A 516 12.95 -30.80 -21.08
CA ALA A 516 13.85 -31.30 -22.11
C ALA A 516 13.54 -32.77 -22.46
N ALA A 517 13.21 -33.60 -21.45
CA ALA A 517 12.78 -34.98 -21.68
C ALA A 517 11.47 -35.08 -22.48
N ALA A 518 10.64 -34.03 -22.48
CA ALA A 518 9.43 -33.89 -23.28
C ALA A 518 9.64 -33.12 -24.61
N GLY A 519 10.88 -32.76 -24.95
CA GLY A 519 11.24 -32.07 -26.19
C GLY A 519 11.00 -30.55 -26.18
N ALA A 520 10.83 -29.93 -25.01
CA ALA A 520 10.65 -28.49 -24.84
C ALA A 520 11.91 -27.81 -24.28
N ARG A 521 12.15 -26.56 -24.67
CA ARG A 521 13.30 -25.76 -24.22
C ARG A 521 12.95 -24.91 -23.01
N THR A 522 13.98 -24.54 -22.24
CA THR A 522 13.87 -23.57 -21.14
C THR A 522 14.79 -22.40 -21.38
N TRP A 523 14.22 -21.20 -21.38
CA TRP A 523 14.90 -19.94 -21.58
C TRP A 523 14.98 -19.20 -20.25
N PHE A 524 16.18 -18.79 -19.82
CA PHE A 524 16.38 -17.98 -18.62
C PHE A 524 16.84 -16.58 -19.02
N VAL A 525 15.93 -15.63 -18.92
CA VAL A 525 16.09 -14.26 -19.41
C VAL A 525 16.44 -13.38 -18.23
N GLU A 526 17.64 -12.79 -18.29
CA GLU A 526 18.16 -11.91 -17.26
C GLU A 526 17.89 -10.43 -17.58
N GLU A 527 18.13 -9.54 -16.63
CA GLU A 527 18.02 -8.09 -16.87
C GLU A 527 18.97 -7.59 -17.98
N PRO A 528 18.66 -6.45 -18.62
CA PRO A 528 19.57 -5.84 -19.59
C PRO A 528 20.91 -5.45 -18.96
N VAL A 529 21.94 -5.29 -19.79
CA VAL A 529 23.26 -4.79 -19.39
C VAL A 529 23.78 -3.78 -20.41
N ALA A 530 24.57 -2.83 -19.96
CA ALA A 530 25.31 -1.96 -20.86
C ALA A 530 26.46 -2.74 -21.49
N GLY A 531 26.62 -2.64 -22.81
CA GLY A 531 27.66 -3.36 -23.56
C GLY A 531 28.20 -2.54 -24.74
N PRO A 532 29.33 -2.96 -25.34
CA PRO A 532 29.96 -2.28 -26.47
C PRO A 532 29.22 -2.61 -27.79
N VAL A 533 27.94 -2.27 -27.87
CA VAL A 533 27.08 -2.50 -29.04
C VAL A 533 26.59 -1.17 -29.62
N GLY A 534 26.38 -1.12 -30.94
CA GLY A 534 25.83 0.07 -31.62
C GLY A 534 24.31 0.20 -31.49
N GLU A 535 23.62 -0.92 -31.25
CA GLU A 535 22.18 -1.02 -31.08
C GLU A 535 21.84 -2.14 -30.07
N PRO A 536 20.66 -2.09 -29.42
CA PRO A 536 20.22 -3.15 -28.52
C PRO A 536 20.29 -4.54 -29.16
N THR A 537 21.10 -5.43 -28.60
CA THR A 537 21.43 -6.73 -29.19
C THR A 537 21.19 -7.85 -28.17
N LEU A 538 20.43 -8.88 -28.54
CA LEU A 538 20.32 -10.07 -27.71
C LEU A 538 21.60 -10.91 -27.74
N ARG A 539 22.05 -11.31 -26.56
CA ARG A 539 23.07 -12.35 -26.38
C ARG A 539 22.41 -13.56 -25.74
N HIS A 540 22.76 -14.75 -26.21
CA HIS A 540 22.35 -15.97 -25.57
C HIS A 540 23.47 -17.02 -25.59
N GLU A 541 23.42 -17.92 -24.61
CA GLU A 541 24.28 -19.10 -24.52
C GLU A 541 23.47 -20.28 -24.00
N GLU A 542 23.78 -21.49 -24.45
CA GLU A 542 23.15 -22.71 -23.94
C GLU A 542 24.10 -23.46 -23.02
N ARG A 543 23.65 -23.73 -21.79
CA ARG A 543 24.42 -24.47 -20.79
C ARG A 543 23.48 -25.27 -19.89
N ASP A 544 23.83 -26.51 -19.59
CA ASP A 544 23.08 -27.41 -18.70
C ASP A 544 21.59 -27.56 -19.06
N GLY A 545 21.28 -27.52 -20.36
CA GLY A 545 19.91 -27.64 -20.89
C GLY A 545 19.05 -26.38 -20.73
N ILE A 546 19.67 -25.22 -20.46
CA ILE A 546 19.02 -23.92 -20.32
C ILE A 546 19.66 -22.94 -21.31
N VAL A 547 18.82 -22.24 -22.07
CA VAL A 547 19.27 -21.13 -22.92
C VAL A 547 19.18 -19.84 -22.14
N ARG A 548 20.32 -19.29 -21.74
CA ARG A 548 20.39 -18.02 -21.02
C ARG A 548 20.37 -16.88 -22.01
N VAL A 549 19.59 -15.85 -21.73
CA VAL A 549 19.41 -14.70 -22.63
C VAL A 549 19.57 -13.40 -21.86
N ARG A 550 20.29 -12.43 -22.44
CA ARG A 550 20.37 -11.06 -21.92
C ARG A 550 20.33 -10.06 -23.08
N LEU A 551 19.76 -8.89 -22.84
CA LEU A 551 19.86 -7.76 -23.78
C LEU A 551 21.10 -6.92 -23.44
N GLU A 552 22.01 -6.75 -24.41
CA GLU A 552 23.07 -5.75 -24.34
C GLU A 552 22.58 -4.46 -25.01
N VAL A 553 22.65 -3.33 -24.30
CA VAL A 553 22.28 -2.01 -24.84
C VAL A 553 23.51 -1.11 -24.98
N PRO A 554 23.52 -0.14 -25.92
CA PRO A 554 24.63 0.78 -26.07
C PRO A 554 24.93 1.57 -24.79
N PRO A 555 26.19 1.99 -24.54
CA PRO A 555 26.52 2.79 -23.37
C PRO A 555 25.88 4.18 -23.51
N GLY A 556 24.76 4.41 -22.84
CA GLY A 556 24.16 5.75 -22.70
C GLY A 556 24.99 6.63 -21.76
N GLY A 557 25.09 7.93 -22.04
CA GLY A 557 25.96 8.89 -21.34
C GLY A 557 25.65 9.17 -19.86
N CYS A 558 24.96 8.27 -19.14
CA CYS A 558 24.75 8.33 -17.71
C CYS A 558 25.58 7.23 -17.03
N PRO A 559 26.47 7.54 -16.07
CA PRO A 559 27.24 6.52 -15.38
C PRO A 559 26.34 5.74 -14.40
N THR A 560 26.33 4.41 -14.51
CA THR A 560 26.26 3.45 -13.38
C THR A 560 24.93 3.13 -12.66
N GLU A 561 23.74 3.36 -13.21
CA GLU A 561 22.51 2.81 -12.59
C GLU A 561 22.14 1.43 -13.14
N HIS A 562 21.84 0.47 -12.25
CA HIS A 562 21.44 -0.89 -12.59
C HIS A 562 20.28 -0.91 -13.60
N LEU A 563 20.55 -1.34 -14.83
CA LEU A 563 19.53 -1.50 -15.86
C LEU A 563 18.57 -2.64 -15.48
N THR A 564 17.28 -2.32 -15.35
CA THR A 564 16.21 -3.28 -15.09
C THR A 564 15.35 -3.51 -16.33
N PHE A 565 14.43 -4.49 -16.28
CA PHE A 565 13.34 -4.55 -17.26
C PHE A 565 12.55 -3.24 -17.27
N GLY A 566 12.22 -2.74 -18.47
CA GLY A 566 11.43 -1.51 -18.64
C GLY A 566 12.21 -0.20 -18.49
N ALA A 567 13.53 -0.25 -18.30
CA ALA A 567 14.38 0.94 -18.34
C ALA A 567 14.45 1.56 -19.75
N ASP A 568 14.79 2.83 -19.84
CA ASP A 568 14.94 3.54 -21.12
C ASP A 568 15.91 2.80 -22.06
N GLY A 569 15.51 2.67 -23.32
CA GLY A 569 16.29 1.93 -24.33
C GLY A 569 16.11 0.40 -24.30
N THR A 570 15.28 -0.14 -23.42
CA THR A 570 15.01 -1.60 -23.32
C THR A 570 13.66 -2.03 -23.92
N ALA A 571 12.90 -1.08 -24.50
CA ALA A 571 11.54 -1.33 -25.01
C ALA A 571 11.46 -2.46 -26.05
N CYS A 572 12.52 -2.69 -26.84
CA CYS A 572 12.57 -3.75 -27.84
C CYS A 572 12.80 -5.16 -27.27
N TYR A 573 13.08 -5.30 -25.96
CA TYR A 573 13.50 -6.60 -25.39
C TYR A 573 12.43 -7.68 -25.62
N GLY A 574 11.16 -7.38 -25.36
CA GLY A 574 10.07 -8.34 -25.55
C GLY A 574 9.94 -8.84 -26.98
N GLU A 575 10.03 -7.92 -27.96
CA GLU A 575 9.91 -8.23 -29.39
C GLU A 575 11.08 -9.09 -29.89
N LEU A 576 12.31 -8.70 -29.55
CA LEU A 576 13.51 -9.45 -29.92
C LEU A 576 13.50 -10.86 -29.29
N LEU A 577 13.06 -10.96 -28.03
CA LEU A 577 12.97 -12.22 -27.34
C LEU A 577 11.89 -13.12 -27.95
N SER A 578 10.74 -12.54 -28.33
CA SER A 578 9.67 -13.25 -29.03
C SER A 578 10.15 -13.84 -30.35
N ALA A 579 10.88 -13.07 -31.16
CA ALA A 579 11.48 -13.55 -32.40
C ALA A 579 12.47 -14.71 -32.17
N LEU A 580 13.31 -14.61 -31.14
CA LEU A 580 14.28 -15.65 -30.76
C LEU A 580 13.60 -16.95 -30.30
N VAL A 581 12.57 -16.84 -29.45
CA VAL A 581 11.88 -18.00 -28.87
C VAL A 581 11.04 -18.72 -29.92
N THR A 582 10.34 -17.97 -30.78
CA THR A 582 9.44 -18.51 -31.81
C THR A 582 10.13 -18.92 -33.12
N GLY A 583 11.39 -18.52 -33.32
CA GLY A 583 12.21 -18.98 -34.45
C GLY A 583 11.87 -18.31 -35.79
N THR A 584 11.36 -17.08 -35.78
CA THR A 584 11.00 -16.32 -37.00
C THR A 584 12.18 -15.91 -37.90
N ASP A 585 13.41 -16.26 -37.54
CA ASP A 585 14.62 -16.02 -38.36
C ASP A 585 14.95 -17.13 -39.38
N GLY A 586 13.97 -17.97 -39.78
CA GLY A 586 14.06 -18.63 -41.09
C GLY A 586 13.81 -20.14 -41.21
N ALA A 587 12.99 -20.76 -40.37
CA ALA A 587 12.46 -22.10 -40.69
C ALA A 587 10.99 -22.25 -40.28
N ALA A 588 10.09 -21.94 -41.22
CA ALA A 588 8.67 -22.27 -41.11
C ALA A 588 8.51 -23.80 -41.14
N GLY A 589 8.12 -24.40 -40.01
CA GLY A 589 8.00 -25.86 -39.94
C GLY A 589 7.51 -26.46 -38.62
N ALA A 590 6.45 -25.93 -38.01
CA ALA A 590 5.44 -26.61 -37.18
C ALA A 590 4.71 -25.59 -36.28
N GLU A 591 3.40 -25.75 -36.06
CA GLU A 591 2.68 -25.05 -34.98
C GLU A 591 3.31 -25.44 -33.63
N GLN A 592 4.20 -24.59 -33.11
CA GLN A 592 4.77 -24.73 -31.78
C GLN A 592 3.80 -24.07 -30.78
N PRO A 593 3.43 -24.73 -29.67
CA PRO A 593 2.53 -24.14 -28.70
C PRO A 593 3.16 -22.90 -28.04
N ASP A 594 2.33 -21.92 -27.72
CA ASP A 594 2.75 -20.70 -27.02
C ASP A 594 3.55 -21.03 -25.74
N PRO A 595 4.61 -20.27 -25.43
CA PRO A 595 5.46 -20.56 -24.29
C PRO A 595 4.73 -20.31 -22.97
N ASP A 596 5.06 -21.10 -21.95
CA ASP A 596 4.74 -20.73 -20.57
C ASP A 596 5.75 -19.67 -20.13
N VAL A 597 5.29 -18.53 -19.62
CA VAL A 597 6.15 -17.43 -19.17
C VAL A 597 6.09 -17.31 -17.64
N TRP A 598 7.25 -17.33 -17.00
CA TRP A 598 7.40 -17.28 -15.56
C TRP A 598 8.12 -16.00 -15.13
N LEU A 599 7.49 -15.22 -14.27
CA LEU A 599 8.02 -13.96 -13.74
C LEU A 599 8.56 -14.14 -12.32
N TYR A 600 9.81 -13.73 -12.10
CA TYR A 600 10.35 -13.45 -10.76
C TYR A 600 10.35 -11.96 -10.41
N THR A 601 9.97 -11.09 -11.35
CA THR A 601 9.88 -9.64 -11.13
C THR A 601 8.68 -9.08 -11.89
N PRO A 602 7.89 -8.19 -11.27
CA PRO A 602 6.79 -7.53 -11.96
C PRO A 602 7.28 -6.49 -12.99
N MET A 603 8.55 -6.08 -12.95
CA MET A 603 9.14 -5.18 -13.95
C MET A 603 9.18 -5.81 -15.35
N ALA A 604 9.21 -7.14 -15.44
CA ALA A 604 9.28 -7.86 -16.70
C ALA A 604 7.90 -8.12 -17.33
N LEU A 605 6.80 -7.58 -16.78
CA LEU A 605 5.44 -7.88 -17.24
C LEU A 605 5.20 -7.47 -18.71
N GLU A 606 5.69 -6.31 -19.14
CA GLU A 606 5.53 -5.88 -20.55
C GLU A 606 6.37 -6.76 -21.49
N THR A 607 7.58 -7.17 -21.08
CA THR A 607 8.39 -8.17 -21.80
C THR A 607 7.66 -9.50 -21.90
N ALA A 608 6.95 -9.92 -20.84
CA ALA A 608 6.15 -11.12 -20.82
C ALA A 608 4.99 -11.06 -21.82
N ARG A 609 4.27 -9.94 -21.88
CA ARG A 609 3.14 -9.74 -22.81
C ARG A 609 3.55 -9.86 -24.27
N ALA A 610 4.73 -9.34 -24.63
CA ALA A 610 5.26 -9.44 -25.99
C ALA A 610 5.53 -10.88 -26.45
N LEU A 611 5.67 -11.83 -25.51
CA LEU A 611 5.83 -13.26 -25.81
C LEU A 611 4.51 -13.98 -26.06
N ALA A 612 3.36 -13.30 -25.90
CA ALA A 612 2.03 -13.89 -26.01
C ALA A 612 1.92 -15.21 -25.23
N PRO A 613 2.07 -15.16 -23.88
CA PRO A 613 2.21 -16.36 -23.07
C PRO A 613 1.00 -17.28 -23.22
N GLY A 614 1.24 -18.57 -23.46
CA GLY A 614 0.21 -19.59 -23.33
C GLY A 614 -0.28 -19.72 -21.88
N ARG A 615 0.62 -19.39 -20.94
CA ARG A 615 0.36 -19.18 -19.51
C ARG A 615 1.32 -18.18 -18.91
N LEU A 616 0.82 -17.34 -18.03
CA LEU A 616 1.61 -16.42 -17.23
C LEU A 616 1.66 -16.87 -15.77
N VAL A 617 2.87 -17.10 -15.28
CA VAL A 617 3.16 -17.49 -13.90
C VAL A 617 3.86 -16.33 -13.21
N PHE A 618 3.42 -15.98 -12.01
CA PHE A 618 4.13 -15.00 -11.19
C PHE A 618 4.57 -15.64 -9.86
N ASP A 619 5.88 -15.81 -9.68
CA ASP A 619 6.46 -16.32 -8.42
C ASP A 619 6.90 -15.15 -7.54
N VAL A 620 6.04 -14.81 -6.58
CA VAL A 620 6.28 -13.81 -5.55
C VAL A 620 7.17 -14.41 -4.47
N MET A 621 8.47 -14.41 -4.73
CA MET A 621 9.48 -14.90 -3.77
C MET A 621 9.93 -13.84 -2.77
N ASP A 622 9.87 -12.56 -3.14
CA ASP A 622 10.26 -11.41 -2.31
C ASP A 622 9.27 -10.24 -2.48
N ASP A 623 9.12 -9.41 -1.45
CA ASP A 623 8.42 -8.12 -1.56
C ASP A 623 9.37 -7.07 -2.13
N LEU A 624 9.59 -7.11 -3.45
CA LEU A 624 10.55 -6.23 -4.13
C LEU A 624 10.27 -4.73 -3.90
N ALA A 625 9.02 -4.37 -3.59
CA ALA A 625 8.64 -2.98 -3.30
C ALA A 625 9.02 -2.50 -1.89
N ALA A 626 9.49 -3.41 -1.02
CA ALA A 626 9.93 -3.12 0.33
C ALA A 626 11.47 -2.96 0.45
N PHE A 627 12.22 -3.12 -0.64
CA PHE A 627 13.67 -2.93 -0.67
C PHE A 627 14.03 -1.44 -0.74
N GLN A 628 15.20 -1.07 -0.22
CA GLN A 628 15.70 0.30 -0.40
C GLN A 628 15.93 0.59 -1.89
N SER A 629 15.57 1.80 -2.31
CA SER A 629 15.68 2.26 -3.71
C SER A 629 14.83 1.46 -4.73
N ALA A 630 13.74 0.82 -4.28
CA ALA A 630 12.78 0.19 -5.21
C ALA A 630 12.25 1.22 -6.24
N PRO A 631 12.23 0.89 -7.55
CA PRO A 631 11.74 1.79 -8.58
C PRO A 631 10.32 2.30 -8.30
N ALA A 632 10.06 3.56 -8.64
CA ALA A 632 8.73 4.14 -8.54
C ALA A 632 7.71 3.32 -9.36
N GLY A 633 6.54 3.03 -8.78
CA GLY A 633 5.49 2.24 -9.43
C GLY A 633 5.62 0.72 -9.31
N LEU A 634 6.63 0.18 -8.60
CA LEU A 634 6.81 -1.28 -8.47
C LEU A 634 5.63 -1.97 -7.76
N LYS A 635 5.01 -1.33 -6.77
CA LYS A 635 3.77 -1.82 -6.12
C LYS A 635 2.62 -2.01 -7.12
N LEU A 636 2.54 -1.12 -8.11
CA LEU A 636 1.53 -1.17 -9.14
C LEU A 636 1.86 -2.23 -10.19
N ALA A 637 3.11 -2.32 -10.63
CA ALA A 637 3.56 -3.41 -11.49
C ALA A 637 3.28 -4.78 -10.84
N HIS A 638 3.50 -4.90 -9.53
CA HIS A 638 3.19 -6.10 -8.75
C HIS A 638 1.70 -6.45 -8.80
N ARG A 639 0.80 -5.48 -8.57
CA ARG A 639 -0.67 -5.68 -8.67
C ARG A 639 -1.12 -6.08 -10.07
N ARG A 640 -0.52 -5.51 -11.13
CA ARG A 640 -0.80 -5.89 -12.53
C ARG A 640 -0.37 -7.33 -12.79
N ALA A 641 0.86 -7.69 -12.41
CA ALA A 641 1.36 -9.06 -12.55
C ALA A 641 0.49 -10.07 -11.77
N LEU A 642 0.02 -9.73 -10.55
CA LEU A 642 -0.93 -10.57 -9.81
C LEU A 642 -2.28 -10.73 -10.51
N THR A 643 -2.79 -9.66 -11.12
CA THR A 643 -4.08 -9.67 -11.83
C THR A 643 -4.00 -10.52 -13.10
N GLU A 644 -2.91 -10.39 -13.85
CA GLU A 644 -2.75 -11.00 -15.17
C GLU A 644 -2.22 -12.43 -15.12
N ALA A 645 -1.53 -12.84 -14.05
CA ALA A 645 -1.04 -14.19 -13.92
C ALA A 645 -2.19 -15.22 -13.86
N ASP A 646 -2.02 -16.32 -14.56
CA ASP A 646 -2.87 -17.51 -14.47
C ASP A 646 -2.58 -18.26 -13.17
N LEU A 647 -1.30 -18.34 -12.79
CA LEU A 647 -0.83 -19.01 -11.58
C LEU A 647 0.08 -18.08 -10.77
N VAL A 648 -0.15 -18.01 -9.46
CA VAL A 648 0.70 -17.26 -8.54
C VAL A 648 1.32 -18.18 -7.51
N PHE A 649 2.64 -18.15 -7.43
CA PHE A 649 3.41 -18.84 -6.39
C PHE A 649 3.91 -17.85 -5.35
N THR A 650 3.97 -18.26 -4.08
CA THR A 650 4.42 -17.41 -2.98
C THR A 650 5.50 -18.11 -2.16
N GLY A 651 6.58 -17.39 -1.83
CA GLY A 651 7.79 -17.95 -1.21
C GLY A 651 7.74 -18.11 0.33
N GLY A 652 6.76 -17.52 1.00
CA GLY A 652 6.64 -17.51 2.47
C GLY A 652 5.20 -17.25 2.93
N ARG A 653 4.87 -17.59 4.18
CA ARG A 653 3.52 -17.39 4.75
C ARG A 653 3.15 -15.92 4.82
N SER A 654 4.11 -15.06 5.17
CA SER A 654 3.87 -13.62 5.25
C SER A 654 3.57 -13.02 3.86
N LEU A 655 4.34 -13.44 2.84
CA LEU A 655 4.06 -13.07 1.43
C LEU A 655 2.73 -13.64 0.94
N ASP A 656 2.44 -14.92 1.22
CA ASP A 656 1.19 -15.56 0.83
C ASP A 656 -0.02 -14.84 1.42
N ARG A 657 0.05 -14.43 2.69
CA ARG A 657 -1.00 -13.61 3.31
C ARG A 657 -1.19 -12.27 2.58
N GLY A 658 -0.09 -11.59 2.26
CA GLY A 658 -0.11 -10.31 1.54
C GLY A 658 -0.66 -10.43 0.11
N VAL A 659 -0.30 -11.50 -0.60
CA VAL A 659 -0.81 -11.81 -1.94
C VAL A 659 -2.27 -12.24 -1.87
N ARG A 660 -2.66 -13.08 -0.91
CA ARG A 660 -4.06 -13.54 -0.75
C ARG A 660 -5.03 -12.42 -0.39
N ALA A 661 -4.55 -11.36 0.24
CA ALA A 661 -5.33 -10.15 0.44
C ALA A 661 -5.65 -9.41 -0.87
N GLN A 662 -4.88 -9.65 -1.93
CA GLN A 662 -5.03 -9.01 -3.25
C GLN A 662 -5.65 -9.96 -4.29
N ARG A 663 -5.41 -11.28 -4.18
CA ARG A 663 -5.91 -12.31 -5.09
C ARG A 663 -6.21 -13.61 -4.34
N THR A 664 -7.41 -14.17 -4.51
CA THR A 664 -7.81 -15.39 -3.77
C THR A 664 -7.76 -16.69 -4.58
N ARG A 665 -7.70 -16.61 -5.92
CA ARG A 665 -7.72 -17.77 -6.83
C ARG A 665 -6.32 -18.13 -7.32
N ASP A 666 -6.04 -19.42 -7.46
CA ASP A 666 -4.84 -19.94 -8.11
C ASP A 666 -3.52 -19.40 -7.50
N VAL A 667 -3.56 -19.14 -6.19
CA VAL A 667 -2.41 -18.75 -5.38
C VAL A 667 -1.97 -19.97 -4.58
N HIS A 668 -0.70 -20.35 -4.70
CA HIS A 668 -0.13 -21.53 -4.05
C HIS A 668 1.13 -21.18 -3.26
N LEU A 669 1.12 -21.54 -1.97
CA LEU A 669 2.25 -21.33 -1.07
C LEU A 669 3.30 -22.41 -1.27
N PHE A 670 4.49 -22.00 -1.72
CA PHE A 670 5.68 -22.84 -1.85
C PHE A 670 6.83 -22.23 -1.05
N PRO A 671 6.93 -22.52 0.25
CA PRO A 671 7.99 -22.00 1.09
C PRO A 671 9.37 -22.43 0.59
N SER A 672 10.41 -21.75 1.07
CA SER A 672 11.79 -22.09 0.79
C SER A 672 12.09 -23.59 0.98
N GLY A 673 12.89 -24.14 0.06
CA GLY A 673 13.33 -25.53 0.07
C GLY A 673 14.82 -25.69 0.34
N VAL A 674 15.29 -26.93 0.33
CA VAL A 674 16.70 -27.29 0.56
C VAL A 674 17.12 -28.52 -0.24
N ASP A 675 18.38 -28.55 -0.67
CA ASP A 675 19.05 -29.74 -1.20
C ASP A 675 19.71 -30.50 -0.06
N THR A 676 18.94 -31.39 0.58
CA THR A 676 19.39 -32.09 1.79
C THR A 676 20.66 -32.93 1.56
N GLY A 677 20.79 -33.55 0.38
CA GLY A 677 21.95 -34.38 0.04
C GLY A 677 23.23 -33.56 -0.07
N HIS A 678 23.15 -32.40 -0.72
CA HIS A 678 24.27 -31.47 -0.86
C HIS A 678 24.82 -31.02 0.50
N TYR A 679 23.96 -30.50 1.39
CA TYR A 679 24.41 -29.96 2.68
C TYR A 679 24.75 -31.05 3.71
N ALA A 680 24.18 -32.26 3.61
CA ALA A 680 24.53 -33.35 4.52
C ALA A 680 26.03 -33.73 4.47
N ALA A 681 26.72 -33.44 3.36
CA ALA A 681 28.16 -33.63 3.21
C ALA A 681 28.99 -32.87 4.26
N SER A 682 28.50 -31.73 4.78
CA SER A 682 29.17 -30.96 5.84
C SER A 682 29.51 -31.79 7.07
N ARG A 683 28.71 -32.82 7.37
CA ARG A 683 28.91 -33.67 8.56
C ARG A 683 30.18 -34.51 8.46
N ALA A 684 30.51 -34.98 7.26
CA ALA A 684 31.71 -35.77 7.02
C ALA A 684 32.98 -34.91 6.94
N LEU A 685 32.81 -33.63 6.59
CA LEU A 685 33.90 -32.66 6.45
C LEU A 685 34.25 -31.93 7.75
N ARG A 686 33.46 -32.11 8.82
CA ARG A 686 33.62 -31.38 10.08
C ARG A 686 34.90 -31.80 10.80
N ALA A 687 35.69 -30.81 11.21
CA ALA A 687 36.90 -30.98 11.99
C ALA A 687 36.79 -30.19 13.32
N PRO A 688 37.50 -30.61 14.39
CA PRO A 688 37.54 -29.85 15.64
C PRO A 688 38.16 -28.46 15.45
N HIS A 689 37.61 -27.46 16.15
CA HIS A 689 38.12 -26.09 16.14
C HIS A 689 38.83 -25.75 17.46
N PRO A 690 39.88 -24.91 17.45
CA PRO A 690 40.55 -24.47 18.67
C PRO A 690 39.69 -23.52 19.51
N ARG A 691 38.72 -22.85 18.88
CA ARG A 691 37.70 -22.00 19.51
C ARG A 691 36.34 -22.28 18.85
N PRO A 692 35.21 -22.10 19.55
CA PRO A 692 33.90 -22.28 18.92
C PRO A 692 33.68 -21.27 17.78
N VAL A 693 33.10 -21.73 16.68
CA VAL A 693 32.89 -20.90 15.48
C VAL A 693 31.39 -20.66 15.24
N ALA A 694 31.00 -19.39 15.17
CA ALA A 694 29.67 -18.95 14.79
C ALA A 694 29.68 -18.39 13.35
N GLY A 695 28.89 -18.97 12.44
CA GLY A 695 28.98 -18.69 11.01
C GLY A 695 27.70 -18.18 10.37
N TYR A 696 27.80 -17.17 9.51
CA TYR A 696 26.75 -16.74 8.58
C TYR A 696 27.21 -17.01 7.14
N VAL A 697 26.28 -17.46 6.30
CA VAL A 697 26.47 -17.65 4.86
C VAL A 697 25.36 -16.91 4.14
N GLY A 698 25.69 -15.95 3.27
CA GLY A 698 24.71 -15.20 2.49
C GLY A 698 25.22 -13.84 2.03
N VAL A 699 24.44 -13.18 1.17
CA VAL A 699 24.69 -11.78 0.80
C VAL A 699 24.69 -10.91 2.06
N VAL A 700 25.66 -10.03 2.16
CA VAL A 700 25.79 -9.02 3.21
C VAL A 700 25.23 -7.72 2.65
N ASP A 701 23.98 -7.41 2.99
CA ASP A 701 23.22 -6.25 2.55
C ASP A 701 22.34 -5.70 3.70
N GLU A 702 21.43 -4.78 3.40
CA GLU A 702 20.49 -4.13 4.34
C GLU A 702 19.65 -5.10 5.21
N ARG A 703 19.59 -6.39 4.85
CA ARG A 703 18.88 -7.40 5.62
C ARG A 703 19.71 -7.93 6.78
N LEU A 704 21.04 -7.75 6.78
CA LEU A 704 21.90 -8.18 7.87
C LEU A 704 21.99 -7.08 8.95
N ASP A 705 21.78 -7.45 10.21
CA ASP A 705 21.90 -6.52 11.34
C ASP A 705 23.36 -6.36 11.74
N LEU A 706 23.99 -5.30 11.22
CA LEU A 706 25.41 -5.01 11.46
C LEU A 706 25.68 -4.63 12.93
N ASP A 707 24.74 -3.97 13.60
CA ASP A 707 24.87 -3.60 15.02
C ASP A 707 24.78 -4.84 15.92
N LEU A 708 23.87 -5.77 15.61
CA LEU A 708 23.77 -7.06 16.27
C LEU A 708 25.03 -7.88 16.06
N LEU A 709 25.59 -7.89 14.84
CA LEU A 709 26.86 -8.58 14.55
C LEU A 709 28.03 -7.99 15.36
N ALA A 710 28.12 -6.65 15.43
CA ALA A 710 29.10 -5.95 16.25
C ALA A 710 28.93 -6.25 17.75
N GLY A 711 27.69 -6.26 18.22
CA GLY A 711 27.36 -6.64 19.60
C GLY A 711 27.72 -8.08 19.91
N LEU A 712 27.40 -9.01 19.01
CA LEU A 712 27.71 -10.42 19.16
C LEU A 712 29.22 -10.66 19.25
N ALA A 713 30.02 -9.94 18.46
CA ALA A 713 31.48 -9.99 18.54
C ALA A 713 32.00 -9.57 19.93
N ARG A 714 31.39 -8.56 20.56
CA ARG A 714 31.73 -8.13 21.92
C ARG A 714 31.34 -9.16 22.99
N GLU A 715 30.19 -9.81 22.82
CA GLU A 715 29.66 -10.80 23.79
C GLU A 715 30.32 -12.19 23.69
N LEU A 716 31.00 -12.48 22.57
CA LEU A 716 31.69 -13.74 22.30
C LEU A 716 33.21 -13.57 22.04
N PRO A 717 33.99 -12.94 22.94
CA PRO A 717 35.39 -12.61 22.68
C PRO A 717 36.30 -13.85 22.51
N ASP A 718 35.91 -14.99 23.08
CA ASP A 718 36.63 -16.27 22.98
C ASP A 718 36.20 -17.15 21.80
N TRP A 719 35.28 -16.66 20.96
CA TRP A 719 34.78 -17.36 19.77
C TRP A 719 35.40 -16.79 18.50
N GLU A 720 35.11 -17.41 17.37
CA GLU A 720 35.32 -16.84 16.04
C GLU A 720 33.96 -16.65 15.34
N ILE A 721 33.74 -15.47 14.76
CA ILE A 721 32.55 -15.16 13.97
C ILE A 721 32.96 -15.04 12.51
N ARG A 722 32.39 -15.91 11.66
CA ARG A 722 32.70 -15.98 10.23
C ARG A 722 31.49 -15.56 9.39
N VAL A 723 31.66 -14.53 8.57
CA VAL A 723 30.65 -14.05 7.61
C VAL A 723 31.13 -14.41 6.21
N VAL A 724 30.38 -15.24 5.50
CA VAL A 724 30.73 -15.76 4.17
C VAL A 724 29.69 -15.33 3.14
N GLY A 725 30.10 -14.55 2.16
CA GLY A 725 29.26 -14.07 1.07
C GLY A 725 29.70 -12.72 0.51
N PRO A 726 29.10 -12.29 -0.62
CA PRO A 726 29.40 -11.00 -1.21
C PRO A 726 28.74 -9.85 -0.42
N VAL A 727 29.44 -8.71 -0.34
CA VAL A 727 28.87 -7.44 0.14
C VAL A 727 28.16 -6.77 -1.03
N ALA A 728 26.91 -6.36 -0.83
CA ALA A 728 26.11 -5.72 -1.85
C ALA A 728 25.19 -4.66 -1.24
N LYS A 729 24.89 -3.59 -1.99
CA LYS A 729 23.93 -2.53 -1.64
C LYS A 729 24.24 -1.70 -0.37
N ILE A 730 25.30 -2.03 0.34
CA ILE A 730 25.80 -1.28 1.51
C ILE A 730 27.25 -0.85 1.26
N ASP A 731 27.72 0.19 1.94
CA ASP A 731 29.13 0.58 1.88
C ASP A 731 29.96 -0.45 2.67
N PRO A 732 30.98 -1.08 2.07
CA PRO A 732 31.90 -1.96 2.80
C PRO A 732 32.56 -1.29 4.02
N ALA A 733 32.65 0.05 4.05
CA ALA A 733 33.14 0.80 5.21
C ALA A 733 32.23 0.73 6.44
N ASP A 734 30.96 0.39 6.27
CA ASP A 734 29.98 0.26 7.36
C ASP A 734 30.08 -1.10 8.09
N LEU A 735 30.89 -2.03 7.56
CA LEU A 735 31.06 -3.35 8.16
C LEU A 735 31.78 -3.24 9.52
N PRO A 736 31.23 -3.82 10.59
CA PRO A 736 31.88 -3.78 11.90
C PRO A 736 33.20 -4.55 11.90
N ALA A 737 34.19 -4.02 12.61
CA ALA A 737 35.48 -4.65 12.80
C ALA A 737 35.67 -5.09 14.26
N ALA A 738 36.06 -6.35 14.47
CA ALA A 738 36.43 -6.89 15.78
C ALA A 738 37.51 -7.98 15.64
N PRO A 739 38.36 -8.23 16.66
CA PRO A 739 39.45 -9.22 16.58
C PRO A 739 39.00 -10.66 16.32
N ASN A 740 37.73 -10.95 16.61
CA ASN A 740 37.08 -12.25 16.46
C ASN A 740 36.04 -12.29 15.33
N LEU A 741 35.95 -11.25 14.50
CA LEU A 741 35.01 -11.17 13.38
C LEU A 741 35.77 -11.15 12.05
N CYS A 742 35.47 -12.10 11.16
CA CYS A 742 36.08 -12.15 9.83
C CYS A 742 35.06 -12.27 8.70
N TYR A 743 35.34 -11.55 7.61
CA TYR A 743 34.59 -11.62 6.36
C TYR A 743 35.40 -12.43 5.34
N ALA A 744 34.94 -13.64 4.99
CA ALA A 744 35.68 -14.56 4.13
C ALA A 744 35.46 -14.30 2.62
N GLY A 745 34.55 -13.37 2.28
CA GLY A 745 34.14 -13.12 0.90
C GLY A 745 33.19 -14.20 0.35
N PRO A 746 32.89 -14.17 -0.97
CA PRO A 746 31.94 -15.09 -1.59
C PRO A 746 32.48 -16.52 -1.66
N ALA A 747 31.58 -17.50 -1.53
CA ALA A 747 31.85 -18.92 -1.75
C ALA A 747 30.83 -19.47 -2.77
N SER A 748 31.28 -20.36 -3.65
CA SER A 748 30.40 -21.02 -4.63
C SER A 748 29.46 -22.01 -3.94
N TYR A 749 28.33 -22.34 -4.59
CA TYR A 749 27.37 -23.32 -4.08
C TYR A 749 28.04 -24.65 -3.72
N SER A 750 28.95 -25.15 -4.56
CA SER A 750 29.70 -26.40 -4.31
C SER A 750 30.59 -26.37 -3.08
N GLU A 751 31.04 -25.19 -2.63
CA GLU A 751 31.93 -25.03 -1.48
C GLU A 751 31.17 -24.87 -0.16
N LEU A 752 29.88 -24.51 -0.22
CA LEU A 752 29.07 -24.26 0.97
C LEU A 752 29.06 -25.42 1.98
N PRO A 753 29.06 -26.71 1.59
CA PRO A 753 29.13 -27.79 2.56
C PRO A 753 30.44 -27.79 3.35
N ALA A 754 31.57 -27.47 2.72
CA ALA A 754 32.86 -27.37 3.39
C ALA A 754 32.94 -26.13 4.29
N VAL A 755 32.38 -24.99 3.83
CA VAL A 755 32.25 -23.78 4.64
C VAL A 755 31.44 -24.05 5.92
N MET A 756 30.24 -24.63 5.77
CA MET A 756 29.36 -24.96 6.89
C MET A 756 29.92 -26.05 7.82
N ALA A 757 30.82 -26.90 7.32
CA ALA A 757 31.55 -27.85 8.15
C ALA A 757 32.51 -27.16 9.14
N GLY A 758 32.91 -25.92 8.84
CA GLY A 758 33.74 -25.08 9.68
C GLY A 758 32.99 -24.26 10.73
N PHE A 759 31.69 -24.49 10.93
CA PHE A 759 30.87 -23.80 11.93
C PHE A 759 30.43 -24.75 13.05
N ASP A 760 30.36 -24.25 14.28
CA ASP A 760 29.70 -24.92 15.41
C ASP A 760 28.25 -24.46 15.56
N VAL A 761 27.96 -23.20 15.24
CA VAL A 761 26.62 -22.60 15.25
C VAL A 761 26.42 -21.77 13.98
N ALA A 762 25.24 -21.88 13.37
CA ALA A 762 24.85 -21.03 12.25
C ALA A 762 24.03 -19.83 12.72
N LEU A 763 24.35 -18.65 12.20
CA LEU A 763 23.73 -17.38 12.56
C LEU A 763 22.76 -16.94 11.46
N MET A 764 21.63 -16.38 11.87
CA MET A 764 20.72 -15.61 11.03
C MET A 764 20.41 -14.26 11.70
N PRO A 765 21.38 -13.34 11.76
CA PRO A 765 21.23 -12.05 12.44
C PRO A 765 20.57 -11.05 11.48
N PHE A 766 19.31 -11.30 11.11
CA PHE A 766 18.59 -10.43 10.19
C PHE A 766 18.09 -9.17 10.91
N ALA A 767 18.29 -8.01 10.29
CA ALA A 767 17.68 -6.76 10.72
C ALA A 767 16.16 -6.87 10.64
N LEU A 768 15.41 -6.32 11.60
CA LEU A 768 13.94 -6.36 11.60
C LEU A 768 13.38 -5.09 10.94
N ASN A 769 13.42 -5.04 9.61
CA ASN A 769 13.02 -3.89 8.81
C ASN A 769 11.97 -4.26 7.75
N GLU A 770 11.61 -3.33 6.85
CA GLU A 770 10.63 -3.61 5.80
C GLU A 770 11.07 -4.75 4.86
N ALA A 771 12.36 -4.80 4.50
CA ALA A 771 12.90 -5.81 3.58
C ALA A 771 12.89 -7.23 4.16
N THR A 772 12.94 -7.40 5.48
CA THR A 772 12.89 -8.71 6.16
C THR A 772 11.52 -9.05 6.74
N ARG A 773 10.54 -8.15 6.68
CA ARG A 773 9.19 -8.36 7.22
C ARG A 773 8.50 -9.61 6.67
N SER A 774 8.74 -9.90 5.40
CA SER A 774 8.05 -10.97 4.66
C SER A 774 9.01 -12.01 4.08
N ILE A 775 10.22 -12.17 4.64
CA ILE A 775 11.20 -13.14 4.11
C ILE A 775 10.95 -14.57 4.62
N SER A 776 11.30 -15.53 3.78
CA SER A 776 11.32 -16.97 4.10
C SER A 776 12.73 -17.50 3.82
N PRO A 777 13.68 -17.39 4.77
CA PRO A 777 15.09 -17.60 4.50
C PRO A 777 15.44 -19.08 4.31
N THR A 778 15.97 -19.43 3.13
CA THR A 778 16.44 -20.81 2.80
C THR A 778 17.54 -21.29 3.75
N LYS A 779 18.41 -20.38 4.18
CA LYS A 779 19.57 -20.63 5.05
C LYS A 779 19.24 -21.46 6.29
N SER A 780 18.08 -21.21 6.91
CA SER A 780 17.61 -21.99 8.06
C SER A 780 17.59 -23.49 7.76
N LEU A 781 17.06 -23.87 6.59
CA LEU A 781 16.95 -25.26 6.17
C LEU A 781 18.32 -25.83 5.74
N GLU A 782 19.14 -25.02 5.07
CA GLU A 782 20.49 -25.39 4.64
C GLU A 782 21.37 -25.74 5.84
N TYR A 783 21.36 -24.90 6.89
CA TYR A 783 22.08 -25.15 8.13
C TYR A 783 21.58 -26.38 8.87
N LEU A 784 20.26 -26.57 8.94
CA LEU A 784 19.67 -27.78 9.54
C LEU A 784 20.08 -29.04 8.78
N ALA A 785 20.13 -28.99 7.44
CA ALA A 785 20.62 -30.09 6.60
C ALA A 785 22.11 -30.39 6.84
N ALA A 786 22.94 -29.34 6.93
CA ALA A 786 24.35 -29.42 7.32
C ALA A 786 24.56 -29.96 8.75
N GLY A 787 23.51 -29.95 9.57
CA GLY A 787 23.53 -30.48 10.94
C GLY A 787 23.94 -29.47 11.99
N LEU A 788 23.89 -28.19 11.66
CA LEU A 788 24.21 -27.09 12.54
C LEU A 788 23.01 -26.74 13.44
N PRO A 789 23.25 -26.34 14.71
CA PRO A 789 22.30 -25.47 15.39
C PRO A 789 22.17 -24.15 14.66
N VAL A 790 20.99 -23.55 14.74
CA VAL A 790 20.69 -22.27 14.11
C VAL A 790 20.16 -21.32 15.17
N VAL A 791 20.73 -20.12 15.22
CA VAL A 791 20.25 -19.01 16.05
C VAL A 791 19.82 -17.87 15.12
N SER A 792 18.60 -17.37 15.30
CA SER A 792 17.97 -16.38 14.42
C SER A 792 17.42 -15.19 15.20
N THR A 793 17.37 -14.02 14.57
CA THR A 793 16.42 -12.98 14.96
C THR A 793 14.97 -13.44 14.74
N PRO A 794 13.96 -12.82 15.37
CA PRO A 794 12.57 -13.28 15.32
C PRO A 794 11.88 -12.97 13.98
N ILE A 795 12.40 -13.51 12.87
CA ILE A 795 11.77 -13.47 11.55
C ILE A 795 10.46 -14.25 11.61
N ALA A 796 9.36 -13.61 11.22
CA ALA A 796 8.00 -14.12 11.40
C ALA A 796 7.80 -15.54 10.85
N ASP A 797 8.29 -15.81 9.63
CA ASP A 797 8.16 -17.11 8.99
C ASP A 797 9.08 -18.17 9.64
N VAL A 798 10.26 -17.79 10.14
CA VAL A 798 11.16 -18.69 10.88
C VAL A 798 10.53 -19.09 12.21
N VAL A 799 9.97 -18.13 12.95
CA VAL A 799 9.27 -18.40 14.21
C VAL A 799 8.07 -19.31 13.96
N ALA A 800 7.29 -19.04 12.91
CA ALA A 800 6.09 -19.80 12.61
C ALA A 800 6.37 -21.24 12.12
N ASP A 801 7.37 -21.44 11.26
CA ASP A 801 7.63 -22.73 10.62
C ASP A 801 8.74 -23.55 11.27
N LEU A 802 9.68 -22.91 11.98
CA LEU A 802 10.93 -23.50 12.43
C LEU A 802 11.23 -23.26 13.92
N GLY A 803 10.33 -22.63 14.68
CA GLY A 803 10.56 -22.28 16.09
C GLY A 803 10.89 -23.47 17.01
N ASP A 804 10.49 -24.69 16.64
CA ASP A 804 10.84 -25.91 17.39
C ASP A 804 12.27 -26.41 17.14
N VAL A 805 12.94 -25.90 16.11
CA VAL A 805 14.26 -26.36 15.63
C VAL A 805 15.30 -25.26 15.48
N VAL A 806 14.90 -23.98 15.56
CA VAL A 806 15.75 -22.80 15.50
C VAL A 806 15.61 -22.04 16.82
N ASP A 807 16.73 -21.70 17.44
CA ASP A 807 16.74 -20.86 18.63
C ASP A 807 16.55 -19.39 18.20
N VAL A 808 15.68 -18.65 18.90
CA VAL A 808 15.34 -17.25 18.55
C VAL A 808 15.86 -16.31 19.62
N ALA A 809 16.54 -15.25 19.21
CA ALA A 809 17.12 -14.23 20.09
C ALA A 809 16.90 -12.81 19.52
N THR A 810 16.75 -11.82 20.41
CA THR A 810 16.33 -10.45 20.05
C THR A 810 17.43 -9.41 20.11
N ASP A 811 18.53 -9.69 20.81
CA ASP A 811 19.65 -8.78 21.01
C ASP A 811 20.97 -9.57 21.13
N ALA A 812 22.10 -8.87 21.14
CA ALA A 812 23.43 -9.47 21.16
C ALA A 812 23.69 -10.38 22.38
N VAL A 813 23.17 -10.01 23.55
CA VAL A 813 23.37 -10.78 24.79
C VAL A 813 22.59 -12.09 24.72
N ALA A 814 21.32 -12.01 24.33
CA ALA A 814 20.47 -13.17 24.10
C ALA A 814 21.03 -14.08 22.99
N PHE A 815 21.53 -13.49 21.90
CA PHE A 815 22.13 -14.23 20.78
C PHE A 815 23.37 -15.00 21.22
N ALA A 816 24.26 -14.35 21.98
CA ALA A 816 25.46 -14.98 22.52
C ALA A 816 25.13 -16.10 23.52
N ALA A 817 24.12 -15.91 24.37
CA ALA A 817 23.62 -16.95 25.27
C ALA A 817 23.05 -18.16 24.51
N ALA A 818 22.26 -17.91 23.46
CA ALA A 818 21.72 -18.94 22.58
C ALA A 818 22.85 -19.72 21.86
N CYS A 819 23.86 -19.04 21.33
CA CYS A 819 25.04 -19.69 20.73
C CYS A 819 25.75 -20.62 21.72
N ARG A 820 26.02 -20.15 22.95
CA ARG A 820 26.66 -20.97 23.99
C ARG A 820 25.83 -22.20 24.35
N SER A 821 24.52 -22.02 24.52
CA SER A 821 23.59 -23.12 24.80
C SER A 821 23.54 -24.14 23.64
N ALA A 822 23.53 -23.63 22.41
CA ALA A 822 23.45 -24.46 21.21
C ALA A 822 24.67 -25.36 21.02
N VAL A 823 25.88 -24.92 21.42
CA VAL A 823 27.08 -25.78 21.40
C VAL A 823 27.05 -26.82 22.53
N ALA A 824 26.52 -26.48 23.70
CA ALA A 824 26.42 -27.39 24.85
C ALA A 824 25.34 -28.49 24.69
N GLY A 825 24.35 -28.27 23.83
CA GLY A 825 23.22 -29.19 23.62
C GLY A 825 23.57 -30.49 22.87
N THR A 826 22.72 -31.53 23.01
CA THR A 826 22.97 -32.83 22.37
C THR A 826 22.61 -32.84 20.87
N ALA A 827 23.58 -33.20 20.03
CA ALA A 827 23.41 -33.26 18.57
C ALA A 827 22.33 -34.27 18.11
N ALA A 828 22.08 -35.34 18.88
CA ALA A 828 21.11 -36.38 18.55
C ALA A 828 19.65 -35.88 18.65
N ALA A 829 19.31 -35.12 19.70
CA ALA A 829 17.96 -34.57 19.87
C ALA A 829 17.64 -33.50 18.83
N ARG A 830 18.63 -32.67 18.46
CA ARG A 830 18.52 -31.68 17.38
C ARG A 830 18.31 -32.35 16.02
N ARG A 831 19.11 -33.38 15.71
CA ARG A 831 19.02 -34.12 14.45
C ARG A 831 17.63 -34.72 14.24
N ARG A 832 17.06 -35.33 15.28
CA ARG A 832 15.71 -35.92 15.22
C ARG A 832 14.64 -34.89 14.84
N ARG A 833 14.67 -33.69 15.46
CA ARG A 833 13.70 -32.63 15.16
C ARG A 833 13.89 -32.04 13.75
N ALA A 834 15.14 -31.83 13.33
CA ALA A 834 15.46 -31.33 12.00
C ALA A 834 15.04 -32.28 10.86
N THR A 835 15.22 -33.61 11.03
CA THR A 835 14.87 -34.60 10.00
C THR A 835 13.39 -34.54 9.59
N ALA A 836 12.47 -34.33 10.55
CA ALA A 836 11.04 -34.24 10.25
C ALA A 836 10.70 -33.02 9.39
N VAL A 837 11.32 -31.86 9.68
CA VAL A 837 11.14 -30.63 8.89
C VAL A 837 11.74 -30.77 7.49
N LEU A 838 12.96 -31.30 7.39
CA LEU A 838 13.69 -31.41 6.12
C LEU A 838 13.03 -32.38 5.12
N ALA A 839 12.39 -33.45 5.61
CA ALA A 839 11.74 -34.46 4.77
C ALA A 839 10.62 -33.90 3.87
N GLN A 840 10.05 -32.74 4.23
CA GLN A 840 8.93 -32.13 3.51
C GLN A 840 9.36 -30.91 2.66
N ARG A 841 10.63 -30.51 2.70
CA ARG A 841 11.13 -29.23 2.16
C ARG A 841 12.17 -29.42 1.03
N GLY A 842 12.20 -30.58 0.38
CA GLY A 842 13.15 -30.86 -0.70
C GLY A 842 12.83 -30.08 -1.98
N TRP A 843 13.84 -29.47 -2.61
CA TRP A 843 13.66 -28.75 -3.87
C TRP A 843 13.11 -29.61 -5.01
N ASP A 844 13.44 -30.91 -5.05
CA ASP A 844 12.90 -31.84 -6.07
C ASP A 844 11.38 -31.95 -5.98
N ARG A 845 10.85 -32.15 -4.77
CA ARG A 845 9.40 -32.23 -4.52
C ARG A 845 8.70 -30.91 -4.84
N ILE A 846 9.29 -29.78 -4.45
CA ILE A 846 8.73 -28.44 -4.73
C ILE A 846 8.64 -28.23 -6.24
N ALA A 847 9.74 -28.46 -6.96
CA ALA A 847 9.77 -28.30 -8.41
C ALA A 847 8.80 -29.25 -9.13
N GLU A 848 8.71 -30.51 -8.70
CA GLU A 848 7.75 -31.47 -9.25
C GLU A 848 6.30 -31.02 -9.03
N THR A 849 5.95 -30.55 -7.83
CA THR A 849 4.60 -30.07 -7.52
C THR A 849 4.25 -28.81 -8.32
N MET A 850 5.17 -27.85 -8.40
CA MET A 850 4.97 -26.64 -9.21
C MET A 850 4.84 -26.99 -10.70
N HIS A 851 5.59 -27.98 -11.19
CA HIS A 851 5.48 -28.44 -12.57
C HIS A 851 4.15 -29.13 -12.86
N GLN A 852 3.64 -29.95 -11.93
CA GLN A 852 2.31 -30.57 -12.05
C GLN A 852 1.21 -29.51 -12.16
N LEU A 853 1.23 -28.47 -11.32
CA LEU A 853 0.29 -27.35 -11.40
C LEU A 853 0.36 -26.64 -12.76
N LEU A 854 1.57 -26.46 -13.30
CA LEU A 854 1.73 -25.91 -14.65
C LEU A 854 1.13 -26.81 -15.73
N GLU A 855 1.10 -28.13 -15.57
CA GLU A 855 0.47 -29.02 -16.56
C GLU A 855 -1.05 -29.22 -16.33
N GLU A 856 -1.55 -29.13 -15.09
CA GLU A 856 -2.98 -29.29 -14.78
C GLU A 856 -3.81 -28.09 -15.25
N CYS A 857 -3.31 -26.85 -15.12
CA CYS A 857 -3.99 -25.67 -15.66
C CYS A 857 -4.19 -25.72 -17.19
N ARG A 858 -3.57 -26.66 -17.91
CA ARG A 858 -3.67 -26.82 -19.38
C ARG A 858 -5.01 -27.39 -19.80
N THR A 859 -5.55 -28.28 -18.97
CA THR A 859 -6.75 -29.04 -19.30
C THR A 859 -8.03 -28.24 -19.10
N ASP A 860 -8.03 -27.24 -18.21
CA ASP A 860 -9.22 -26.41 -17.94
C ASP A 860 -9.47 -25.34 -19.02
N THR A 861 -8.41 -24.74 -19.58
CA THR A 861 -8.55 -23.68 -20.60
C THR A 861 -9.10 -24.20 -21.94
N ARG A 862 -8.77 -25.45 -22.32
CA ARG A 862 -9.35 -26.12 -23.51
C ARG A 862 -10.82 -26.52 -23.32
N ALA A 863 -11.25 -26.83 -22.09
CA ALA A 863 -12.65 -27.14 -21.81
C ALA A 863 -13.57 -25.90 -21.83
N ALA A 864 -13.01 -24.72 -21.58
CA ALA A 864 -13.75 -23.44 -21.60
C ALA A 864 -13.95 -22.88 -23.02
N THR A 865 -13.03 -23.14 -23.96
CA THR A 865 -13.15 -22.74 -25.37
C THR A 865 -14.16 -23.62 -26.13
N ASP A 866 -14.22 -24.92 -25.87
CA ASP A 866 -15.19 -25.82 -26.53
C ASP A 866 -16.66 -25.54 -26.12
N ARG A 867 -16.91 -25.04 -24.91
CA ARG A 867 -18.27 -24.68 -24.47
C ARG A 867 -18.81 -23.36 -25.04
N ARG A 868 -17.94 -22.50 -25.61
CA ARG A 868 -18.37 -21.26 -26.29
C ARG A 868 -18.62 -21.44 -27.80
N GLY A 869 -18.24 -22.59 -28.36
CA GLY A 869 -18.41 -22.90 -29.79
C GLY A 869 -19.70 -23.63 -30.16
N VAL A 870 -20.52 -24.05 -29.19
CA VAL A 870 -21.80 -24.77 -29.43
C VAL A 870 -22.96 -23.97 -28.84
N SER A 871 -23.19 -22.79 -29.40
CA SER A 871 -24.43 -22.01 -29.30
C SER A 871 -24.32 -20.85 -30.28
N ALA A 872 -24.34 -21.19 -31.58
CA ALA A 872 -24.66 -20.26 -32.65
C ALA A 872 -26.10 -20.50 -33.10
#